data_AF-A0ABD7MFE3-F1
#
_entry.id   AF-A0ABD7MFE3-F1
#
_cell.length_a   1.000
_cell.length_b   1.000
_cell.length_c   1.000
_cell.angle_alpha   90.00
_cell.angle_beta   90.00
_cell.angle_gamma   90.00
#
_symmetry.space_group_name_H-M   'P 1'
#
loop_
_entity.id
_entity.type
_entity.pdbx_description
1 polymer ?
#
loop_
_entity_poly.entity_id
_entity_poly.type
_entity_poly.pdbx_seq_one_letter_code
_entity_poly.pdbx_strand_id
1 'polypeptide(L)'
;MSTKFRTVITTAGAAKLAAATAPGGRKVNITTMAVGDGGGKLPVPDAGQTGLIHEVWRHTLNKISQDKRNSNYIIAELVIPPEVGGFWMRELGLYDDAGTLIAVANMAESYKPALAEGSGRSQTCRMVIIVSSVASVELTIDTTTVMATQDYVDDKIAEHEQSRRHPDASLTAKGFTQLSSATNSTSETLAATPKAVKAAYDLANGKYTAQDATTARKGLVQLSSATNSTSETLAATPKAVKTAYDLANGKYTAQDATTARKGLVQLSSATNSDSETLAATPKAVKTAYDLANGKYTAQDATTARKGLVQLSSAINSDSETLAATPKAVKSAYDNAEKRLQKDQNGADIPGKDTFTKNIGACRAYSGALSTEAGNWTTAQFIEWLDSRGAFNHPYWMCKGSWSYANNKIITDTGCGDIHLAGCVVEVMGTKSAITIRVTTPTTSSGGGTTSAQFTYINHGDGYSPGWRRDWNRQGDSMTGTINQDGGSQNAYMSTALCSGTRGGKKYLRKFRGGEGDTIWHETVQGGVIRWATGNNDAQEELSLSSAYGLRSRGEITSLSANGLRIAYGNYGFFIRNDGGSTYLMLTASGDKFGTWNGLRPLTINNANGGVSMGHGLSVTGDIVSSTKVRAGSGKKFTVSSSNTSTKEAAFNLWGNSSRPVVAELGDDAGWHFYSQRNTDNSITFAVNGQVSPSNYGNFDSRYVRDIRLGGAATYKPANNGMTWTHQAPSGCVYSGIIVQDTGSNSADNIGGVYYRPVQKYINGTWYNVAQV
;
A
#
# COMPACT_ATOMS: atom_id res chain seq x y z
N MET A 1 0.42 45.43 -39.00
CA MET A 1 1.34 44.31 -38.67
C MET A 1 1.04 43.17 -39.62
N SER A 2 1.98 42.78 -40.49
CA SER A 2 1.82 41.59 -41.33
C SER A 2 1.76 40.37 -40.41
N THR A 3 0.62 39.68 -40.39
CA THR A 3 0.45 38.42 -39.64
C THR A 3 1.31 37.35 -40.30
N LYS A 4 2.38 36.96 -39.61
CA LYS A 4 3.40 35.99 -40.08
C LYS A 4 2.82 34.63 -40.47
N PHE A 5 1.69 34.24 -39.86
CA PHE A 5 0.97 33.00 -40.14
C PHE A 5 -0.50 33.31 -40.40
N ARG A 6 -1.08 32.72 -41.45
CA ARG A 6 -2.46 32.94 -41.86
C ARG A 6 -3.05 31.69 -42.50
N THR A 7 -4.37 31.59 -42.42
CA THR A 7 -5.17 30.63 -43.19
C THR A 7 -5.88 31.37 -44.31
N VAL A 8 -5.91 30.80 -45.51
CA VAL A 8 -6.63 31.32 -46.67
C VAL A 8 -7.57 30.23 -47.18
N ILE A 9 -8.85 30.59 -47.38
CA ILE A 9 -9.81 29.73 -48.08
C ILE A 9 -9.49 29.83 -49.57
N THR A 10 -9.36 28.68 -50.24
CA THR A 10 -9.06 28.65 -51.68
C THR A 10 -10.26 29.10 -52.50
N THR A 11 -10.06 29.50 -53.75
CA THR A 11 -11.16 29.84 -54.66
C THR A 11 -12.14 28.66 -54.82
N ALA A 12 -11.62 27.43 -54.87
CA ALA A 12 -12.45 26.21 -54.92
C ALA A 12 -13.22 25.97 -53.61
N GLY A 13 -12.57 26.18 -52.46
CA GLY A 13 -13.21 26.08 -51.14
C GLY A 13 -14.31 27.10 -50.93
N ALA A 14 -14.07 28.36 -51.32
CA ALA A 14 -15.06 29.43 -51.24
C ALA A 14 -16.29 29.12 -52.10
N ALA A 15 -16.10 28.60 -53.31
CA ALA A 15 -17.20 28.18 -54.19
C ALA A 15 -18.05 27.06 -53.57
N LYS A 16 -17.41 26.05 -52.97
CA LYS A 16 -18.10 24.93 -52.30
C LYS A 16 -18.84 25.37 -51.03
N LEU A 17 -18.21 26.20 -50.21
CA LEU A 17 -18.82 26.76 -49.00
C LEU A 17 -20.01 27.65 -49.34
N ALA A 18 -19.95 28.44 -50.41
CA ALA A 18 -21.07 29.22 -50.91
C ALA A 18 -22.22 28.33 -51.41
N ALA A 19 -21.93 27.30 -52.20
CA ALA A 19 -22.93 26.36 -52.71
C ALA A 19 -23.66 25.61 -51.58
N ALA A 20 -22.97 25.30 -50.48
CA ALA A 20 -23.55 24.66 -49.30
C ALA A 20 -24.54 25.55 -48.52
N THR A 21 -24.53 26.87 -48.74
CA THR A 21 -25.49 27.81 -48.10
C THR A 21 -26.79 28.00 -48.89
N ALA A 22 -26.89 27.46 -50.11
CA ALA A 22 -28.13 27.50 -50.88
C ALA A 22 -29.22 26.59 -50.26
N PRO A 23 -30.52 26.91 -50.42
CA PRO A 23 -31.61 26.04 -49.97
C PRO A 23 -31.48 24.63 -50.58
N GLY A 24 -31.32 23.60 -49.73
CA GLY A 24 -31.11 22.22 -50.17
C GLY A 24 -29.66 21.87 -50.58
N GLY A 25 -28.70 22.79 -50.38
CA GLY A 25 -27.29 22.56 -50.65
C GLY A 25 -26.67 21.48 -49.75
N ARG A 26 -25.81 20.63 -50.33
CA ARG A 26 -25.03 19.65 -49.58
C ARG A 26 -23.91 20.36 -48.82
N LYS A 27 -23.80 20.10 -47.53
CA LYS A 27 -22.71 20.60 -46.69
C LYS A 27 -21.35 20.10 -47.18
N VAL A 28 -20.34 20.94 -47.04
CA VAL A 28 -18.95 20.57 -47.33
C VAL A 28 -18.46 19.64 -46.22
N ASN A 29 -18.11 18.40 -46.59
CA ASN A 29 -17.60 17.42 -45.65
C ASN A 29 -16.06 17.43 -45.69
N ILE A 30 -15.44 18.10 -44.72
CA ILE A 30 -13.97 18.18 -44.62
C ILE A 30 -13.47 16.93 -43.90
N THR A 31 -12.75 16.07 -44.60
CA THR A 31 -12.42 14.73 -44.12
C THR A 31 -10.94 14.54 -43.80
N THR A 32 -10.04 15.23 -44.51
CA THR A 32 -8.60 15.01 -44.39
C THR A 32 -7.82 16.31 -44.27
N MET A 33 -6.68 16.23 -43.58
CA MET A 33 -5.69 17.29 -43.53
C MET A 33 -4.36 16.77 -44.05
N ALA A 34 -3.71 17.55 -44.90
CA ALA A 34 -2.35 17.31 -45.35
C ALA A 34 -1.39 18.28 -44.66
N VAL A 35 -0.16 17.81 -44.47
CA VAL A 35 0.97 18.54 -43.90
C VAL A 35 2.08 18.54 -44.95
N GLY A 36 2.69 19.70 -45.15
CA GLY A 36 3.77 19.89 -46.12
C GLY A 36 4.98 20.61 -45.53
N ASP A 37 6.14 20.42 -46.18
CA ASP A 37 7.40 21.06 -45.78
C ASP A 37 7.69 22.36 -46.57
N GLY A 38 6.76 22.78 -47.45
CA GLY A 38 6.85 24.01 -48.22
C GLY A 38 7.98 24.05 -49.25
N GLY A 39 8.54 22.89 -49.63
CA GLY A 39 9.73 22.82 -50.49
C GLY A 39 11.00 23.34 -49.79
N GLY A 40 11.04 23.24 -48.46
CA GLY A 40 12.19 23.65 -47.63
C GLY A 40 12.19 25.11 -47.18
N LYS A 41 11.17 25.90 -47.51
CA LYS A 41 11.00 27.31 -47.09
C LYS A 41 9.58 27.56 -46.57
N LEU A 42 9.39 28.56 -45.72
CA LEU A 42 8.06 28.93 -45.23
C LEU A 42 7.20 29.48 -46.40
N PRO A 43 6.09 28.83 -46.77
CA PRO A 43 5.27 29.26 -47.89
C PRO A 43 4.33 30.41 -47.50
N VAL A 44 3.89 31.16 -48.51
CA VAL A 44 2.85 32.20 -48.38
C VAL A 44 1.54 31.62 -48.93
N PRO A 45 0.51 31.39 -48.09
CA PRO A 45 -0.75 30.82 -48.55
C PRO A 45 -1.43 31.72 -49.60
N ASP A 46 -1.88 31.10 -50.68
CA ASP A 46 -2.54 31.75 -51.83
C ASP A 46 -3.90 31.10 -52.14
N ALA A 47 -4.89 31.94 -52.50
CA ALA A 47 -6.25 31.47 -52.73
C ALA A 47 -6.38 30.61 -54.01
N GLY A 48 -5.47 30.74 -54.97
CA GLY A 48 -5.43 29.94 -56.20
C GLY A 48 -4.84 28.54 -56.03
N GLN A 49 -4.35 28.17 -54.83
CA GLN A 49 -3.77 26.85 -54.61
C GLN A 49 -4.81 25.73 -54.78
N THR A 50 -4.42 24.69 -55.51
CA THR A 50 -5.17 23.43 -55.65
C THR A 50 -4.55 22.28 -54.84
N GLY A 51 -3.36 22.50 -54.29
CA GLY A 51 -2.61 21.58 -53.43
C GLY A 51 -1.53 22.32 -52.62
N LEU A 52 -0.89 21.61 -51.70
CA LEU A 52 0.31 22.07 -50.98
C LEU A 52 1.52 22.15 -51.93
N ILE A 53 2.51 22.99 -51.62
CA ILE A 53 3.72 23.12 -52.44
C ILE A 53 4.51 21.81 -52.43
N HIS A 54 4.64 21.18 -51.26
CA HIS A 54 5.20 19.84 -51.13
C HIS A 54 4.57 19.12 -49.94
N GLU A 55 3.62 18.24 -50.25
CA GLU A 55 2.94 17.39 -49.27
C GLU A 55 3.84 16.25 -48.82
N VAL A 56 4.02 16.12 -47.50
CA VAL A 56 4.82 15.06 -46.88
C VAL A 56 3.96 14.02 -46.16
N TRP A 57 2.75 14.40 -45.74
CA TRP A 57 1.82 13.48 -45.08
C TRP A 57 0.37 13.95 -45.17
N ARG A 58 -0.57 13.01 -45.30
CA ARG A 58 -2.02 13.27 -45.31
C ARG A 58 -2.75 12.17 -44.57
N HIS A 59 -3.72 12.55 -43.75
CA HIS A 59 -4.53 11.57 -43.03
C HIS A 59 -5.92 12.15 -42.67
N THR A 60 -6.84 11.26 -42.28
CA THR A 60 -8.18 11.62 -41.78
C THR A 60 -8.07 12.44 -40.50
N LEU A 61 -8.93 13.46 -40.39
CA LEU A 61 -9.00 14.34 -39.21
C LEU A 61 -9.37 13.56 -37.94
N ASN A 62 -8.77 13.95 -36.81
CA ASN A 62 -9.12 13.42 -35.48
C ASN A 62 -10.26 14.22 -34.84
N LYS A 63 -10.43 15.48 -35.22
CA LYS A 63 -11.51 16.35 -34.71
C LYS A 63 -11.85 17.45 -35.71
N ILE A 64 -13.15 17.71 -35.88
CA ILE A 64 -13.66 18.94 -36.48
C ILE A 64 -14.74 19.51 -35.58
N SER A 65 -14.67 20.80 -35.24
CA SER A 65 -15.61 21.42 -34.32
C SER A 65 -15.74 22.92 -34.53
N GLN A 66 -16.89 23.48 -34.15
CA GLN A 66 -17.08 24.93 -34.06
C GLN A 66 -16.37 25.47 -32.81
N ASP A 67 -15.71 26.63 -32.93
CA ASP A 67 -15.11 27.30 -31.79
C ASP A 67 -16.17 27.81 -30.79
N LYS A 68 -15.92 27.62 -29.49
CA LYS A 68 -16.88 27.99 -28.43
C LYS A 68 -17.01 29.50 -28.23
N ARG A 69 -16.05 30.31 -28.69
CA ARG A 69 -16.02 31.77 -28.50
C ARG A 69 -16.41 32.52 -29.76
N ASN A 70 -16.13 31.96 -30.94
CA ASN A 70 -16.42 32.57 -32.23
C ASN A 70 -17.29 31.64 -33.08
N SER A 71 -18.57 31.98 -33.22
CA SER A 71 -19.56 31.15 -33.91
C SER A 71 -19.28 30.94 -35.42
N ASN A 72 -18.39 31.70 -36.02
CA ASN A 72 -17.99 31.58 -37.43
C ASN A 72 -16.64 30.86 -37.65
N TYR A 73 -16.03 30.32 -36.60
CA TYR A 73 -14.73 29.65 -36.67
C TYR A 73 -14.91 28.14 -36.62
N ILE A 74 -14.26 27.44 -37.55
CA ILE A 74 -14.19 25.98 -37.57
C ILE A 74 -12.75 25.57 -37.31
N ILE A 75 -12.58 24.69 -36.33
CA ILE A 75 -11.30 24.12 -35.91
C ILE A 75 -11.23 22.69 -36.44
N ALA A 76 -10.22 22.41 -37.26
CA ALA A 76 -9.88 21.08 -37.70
C ALA A 76 -8.55 20.66 -37.06
N GLU A 77 -8.50 19.45 -36.49
CA GLU A 77 -7.32 18.90 -35.82
C GLU A 77 -6.91 17.57 -36.42
N LEU A 78 -5.62 17.44 -36.65
CA LEU A 78 -4.95 16.23 -37.10
C LEU A 78 -3.86 15.86 -36.09
N VAL A 79 -3.82 14.61 -35.67
CA VAL A 79 -2.78 14.07 -34.78
C VAL A 79 -1.82 13.21 -35.60
N ILE A 80 -0.56 13.63 -35.68
CA ILE A 80 0.51 12.84 -36.27
C ILE A 80 1.06 11.88 -35.21
N PRO A 81 0.94 10.56 -35.38
CA PRO A 81 1.34 9.60 -34.36
C PRO A 81 2.89 9.50 -34.24
N PRO A 82 3.42 8.91 -33.15
CA PRO A 82 4.86 8.79 -32.92
C PRO A 82 5.63 8.08 -34.04
N GLU A 83 5.01 7.13 -34.72
CA GLU A 83 5.60 6.27 -35.75
C GLU A 83 5.77 7.00 -37.10
N VAL A 84 5.07 8.13 -37.29
CA VAL A 84 5.13 8.95 -38.50
C VAL A 84 5.92 10.23 -38.23
N GLY A 85 7.05 10.40 -38.93
CA GLY A 85 7.94 11.55 -38.78
C GLY A 85 9.11 11.52 -39.77
N GLY A 86 10.11 12.37 -39.55
CA GLY A 86 11.26 12.55 -40.43
C GLY A 86 11.15 13.76 -41.37
N PHE A 87 10.19 14.66 -41.15
CA PHE A 87 9.92 15.80 -42.02
C PHE A 87 9.67 17.12 -41.27
N TRP A 88 9.91 18.24 -41.96
CA TRP A 88 9.56 19.58 -41.49
C TRP A 88 8.10 19.88 -41.79
N MET A 89 7.43 20.57 -40.88
CA MET A 89 6.06 21.04 -41.06
C MET A 89 6.07 22.56 -41.24
N ARG A 90 5.58 23.03 -42.38
CA ARG A 90 5.55 24.46 -42.76
C ARG A 90 4.22 24.89 -43.37
N GLU A 91 3.45 23.96 -43.93
CA GLU A 91 2.12 24.21 -44.50
C GLU A 91 1.10 23.13 -44.11
N LEU A 92 -0.17 23.53 -44.09
CA LEU A 92 -1.33 22.68 -43.83
C LEU A 92 -2.39 22.90 -44.91
N GLY A 93 -3.06 21.82 -45.32
CA GLY A 93 -4.13 21.85 -46.30
C GLY A 93 -5.34 21.06 -45.83
N LEU A 94 -6.54 21.62 -45.90
CA LEU A 94 -7.79 20.93 -45.59
C LEU A 94 -8.50 20.48 -46.87
N TYR A 95 -8.88 19.21 -46.93
CA TYR A 95 -9.51 18.61 -48.10
C TYR A 95 -10.88 18.04 -47.76
N ASP A 96 -11.81 18.14 -48.71
CA ASP A 96 -13.13 17.50 -48.61
C ASP A 96 -13.16 16.04 -49.07
N ASP A 97 -14.31 15.39 -48.94
CA ASP A 97 -14.58 14.00 -49.37
C ASP A 97 -14.36 13.76 -50.88
N ALA A 98 -14.36 14.82 -51.69
CA ALA A 98 -14.03 14.78 -53.12
C ALA A 98 -12.56 15.09 -53.42
N GLY A 99 -11.71 15.25 -52.39
CA GLY A 99 -10.29 15.55 -52.53
C GLY A 99 -9.98 16.99 -52.97
N THR A 100 -10.93 17.92 -52.86
CA THR A 100 -10.73 19.34 -53.18
C THR A 100 -10.10 20.09 -52.01
N LEU A 101 -9.03 20.85 -52.25
CA LEU A 101 -8.41 21.70 -51.24
C LEU A 101 -9.34 22.88 -50.89
N ILE A 102 -9.90 22.88 -49.68
CA ILE A 102 -10.84 23.88 -49.17
C ILE A 102 -10.10 25.09 -48.59
N ALA A 103 -9.01 24.86 -47.88
CA ALA A 103 -8.22 25.93 -47.28
C ALA A 103 -6.75 25.51 -47.18
N VAL A 104 -5.87 26.51 -47.19
CA VAL A 104 -4.43 26.36 -47.02
C VAL A 104 -3.91 27.32 -45.97
N ALA A 105 -2.95 26.88 -45.14
CA ALA A 105 -2.32 27.69 -44.11
C ALA A 105 -0.81 27.47 -44.07
N ASN A 106 -0.07 28.50 -43.65
CA ASN A 106 1.32 28.36 -43.25
C ASN A 106 1.43 28.30 -41.72
N MET A 107 2.43 27.59 -41.22
CA MET A 107 2.67 27.41 -39.77
C MET A 107 4.11 27.67 -39.39
N ALA A 108 4.37 27.85 -38.09
CA ALA A 108 5.73 27.97 -37.59
C ALA A 108 6.53 26.70 -37.91
N GLU A 109 7.75 26.89 -38.40
CA GLU A 109 8.63 25.80 -38.83
C GLU A 109 8.92 24.88 -37.64
N SER A 110 8.46 23.63 -37.73
CA SER A 110 8.60 22.64 -36.67
C SER A 110 9.01 21.31 -37.26
N TYR A 111 9.97 20.64 -36.62
CA TYR A 111 10.42 19.31 -37.03
C TYR A 111 9.70 18.21 -36.25
N LYS A 112 9.13 17.24 -36.97
CA LYS A 112 8.53 16.03 -36.40
C LYS A 112 9.51 14.87 -36.56
N PRO A 113 10.25 14.49 -35.50
CA PRO A 113 11.18 13.37 -35.59
C PRO A 113 10.47 12.02 -35.77
N ALA A 114 11.18 11.08 -36.38
CA ALA A 114 10.77 9.68 -36.49
C ALA A 114 11.12 8.90 -35.21
N LEU A 115 10.41 7.80 -34.92
CA LEU A 115 10.66 6.98 -33.73
C LEU A 115 12.12 6.46 -33.65
N ALA A 116 12.71 6.14 -34.80
CA ALA A 116 14.11 5.69 -34.92
C ALA A 116 15.14 6.75 -34.50
N GLU A 117 14.75 8.03 -34.43
CA GLU A 117 15.59 9.16 -34.03
C GLU A 117 15.57 9.40 -32.52
N GLY A 118 14.95 8.49 -31.74
CA GLY A 118 14.98 8.51 -30.27
C GLY A 118 14.02 9.52 -29.61
N SER A 119 13.13 10.17 -30.38
CA SER A 119 12.18 11.17 -29.89
C SER A 119 10.80 11.04 -30.55
N GLY A 120 10.28 9.82 -30.68
CA GLY A 120 8.94 9.56 -31.22
C GLY A 120 7.85 10.22 -30.35
N ARG A 121 7.48 11.45 -30.67
CA ARG A 121 6.41 12.22 -30.01
C ARG A 121 5.19 12.33 -30.90
N SER A 122 3.99 12.30 -30.34
CA SER A 122 2.77 12.66 -31.05
C SER A 122 2.71 14.18 -31.24
N GLN A 123 2.23 14.65 -32.39
CA GLN A 123 2.13 16.08 -32.69
C GLN A 123 0.74 16.41 -33.21
N THR A 124 0.05 17.35 -32.56
CA THR A 124 -1.24 17.85 -33.03
C THR A 124 -1.03 19.06 -33.94
N CYS A 125 -1.56 18.98 -35.17
CA CYS A 125 -1.70 20.08 -36.12
C CYS A 125 -3.13 20.61 -36.04
N ARG A 126 -3.28 21.92 -35.83
CA ARG A 126 -4.59 22.59 -35.74
C ARG A 126 -4.68 23.66 -36.81
N MET A 127 -5.75 23.63 -37.59
CA MET A 127 -6.05 24.64 -38.60
C MET A 127 -7.42 25.26 -38.33
N VAL A 128 -7.49 26.59 -38.36
CA VAL A 128 -8.72 27.35 -38.16
C VAL A 128 -9.12 28.01 -39.47
N ILE A 129 -10.36 27.80 -39.88
CA ILE A 129 -10.99 28.48 -41.03
C ILE A 129 -12.15 29.35 -40.54
N ILE A 130 -12.35 30.48 -41.21
CA ILE A 130 -13.44 31.42 -40.92
C ILE A 130 -14.45 31.32 -42.05
N VAL A 131 -15.67 30.92 -41.75
CA VAL A 131 -16.75 30.74 -42.74
C VAL A 131 -17.86 31.76 -42.50
N SER A 132 -18.63 32.08 -43.54
CA SER A 132 -19.80 32.97 -43.40
C SER A 132 -20.94 32.31 -42.61
N SER A 133 -21.05 30.98 -42.65
CA SER A 133 -21.99 30.18 -41.87
C SER A 133 -21.45 28.78 -41.62
N VAL A 134 -21.45 28.33 -40.37
CA VAL A 134 -21.04 26.97 -40.01
C VAL A 134 -22.02 25.90 -40.50
N ALA A 135 -23.23 26.28 -40.89
CA ALA A 135 -24.20 25.36 -41.50
C ALA A 135 -23.74 24.86 -42.89
N SER A 136 -22.74 25.52 -43.51
CA SER A 136 -22.13 25.11 -44.77
C SER A 136 -21.15 23.93 -44.65
N VAL A 137 -20.78 23.54 -43.43
CA VAL A 137 -19.79 22.48 -43.15
C VAL A 137 -20.42 21.38 -42.30
N GLU A 138 -20.14 20.13 -42.65
CA GLU A 138 -20.53 18.98 -41.84
C GLU A 138 -19.50 18.77 -40.70
N LEU A 139 -19.99 18.69 -39.46
CA LEU A 139 -19.15 18.60 -38.24
C LEU A 139 -19.06 17.17 -37.69
N THR A 140 -19.19 16.18 -38.57
CA THR A 140 -19.11 14.76 -38.20
C THR A 140 -17.94 14.11 -38.91
N ILE A 141 -17.23 13.23 -38.21
CA ILE A 141 -16.12 12.42 -38.73
C ILE A 141 -16.38 10.95 -38.41
N ASP A 142 -15.96 10.05 -39.30
CA ASP A 142 -15.93 8.61 -39.02
C ASP A 142 -14.70 8.30 -38.16
N THR A 143 -14.92 8.11 -36.86
CA THR A 143 -13.85 7.94 -35.86
C THR A 143 -13.36 6.49 -35.71
N THR A 144 -13.85 5.56 -36.52
CA THR A 144 -13.55 4.11 -36.35
C THR A 144 -12.10 3.73 -36.71
N THR A 145 -11.35 4.64 -37.34
CA THR A 145 -10.01 4.35 -37.90
C THR A 145 -8.90 5.30 -37.41
N VAL A 146 -9.17 6.19 -36.46
CA VAL A 146 -8.22 7.22 -35.99
C VAL A 146 -7.95 7.15 -34.48
N MET A 147 -6.75 7.54 -34.06
CA MET A 147 -6.38 7.60 -32.64
C MET A 147 -7.15 8.74 -31.94
N ALA A 148 -7.92 8.42 -30.90
CA ALA A 148 -8.61 9.42 -30.09
C ALA A 148 -7.60 10.18 -29.21
N THR A 149 -7.73 11.51 -29.11
CA THR A 149 -6.95 12.28 -28.13
C THR A 149 -7.45 12.00 -26.71
N GLN A 150 -6.56 12.11 -25.72
CA GLN A 150 -6.93 11.93 -24.31
C GLN A 150 -8.07 12.88 -23.92
N ASP A 151 -7.98 14.16 -24.31
CA ASP A 151 -9.04 15.15 -24.07
C ASP A 151 -10.39 14.75 -24.69
N TYR A 152 -10.39 14.12 -25.87
CA TYR A 152 -11.63 13.64 -26.49
C TYR A 152 -12.26 12.49 -25.69
N VAL A 153 -11.43 11.58 -25.18
CA VAL A 153 -11.88 10.46 -24.35
C VAL A 153 -12.41 10.97 -23.01
N ASP A 154 -11.69 11.87 -22.35
CA ASP A 154 -12.09 12.43 -21.06
C ASP A 154 -13.38 13.25 -21.16
N ASP A 155 -13.53 14.06 -22.23
CA ASP A 155 -14.77 14.80 -22.51
C ASP A 155 -15.96 13.85 -22.74
N LYS A 156 -15.75 12.73 -23.45
CA LYS A 156 -16.80 11.73 -23.72
C LYS A 156 -17.17 10.92 -22.48
N ILE A 157 -16.21 10.61 -21.62
CA ILE A 157 -16.44 9.97 -20.32
C ILE A 157 -17.22 10.92 -19.41
N ALA A 158 -16.81 12.19 -19.33
CA ALA A 158 -17.54 13.20 -18.55
C ALA A 158 -18.97 13.42 -19.06
N GLU A 159 -19.19 13.43 -20.38
CA GLU A 159 -20.53 13.49 -20.99
C GLU A 159 -21.37 12.26 -20.63
N HIS A 160 -20.76 11.06 -20.65
CA HIS A 160 -21.42 9.82 -20.27
C HIS A 160 -21.77 9.79 -18.76
N GLU A 161 -20.85 10.18 -17.89
CA GLU A 161 -21.03 10.29 -16.43
C GLU A 161 -22.15 11.27 -16.05
N GLN A 162 -22.31 12.35 -16.82
CA GLN A 162 -23.41 13.31 -16.62
C GLN A 162 -24.73 12.86 -17.26
N SER A 163 -24.71 11.82 -18.10
CA SER A 163 -25.91 11.33 -18.77
C SER A 163 -26.70 10.37 -17.88
N ARG A 164 -28.04 10.39 -18.02
CA ARG A 164 -28.94 9.35 -17.51
C ARG A 164 -29.42 8.43 -18.63
N ARG A 165 -28.58 8.20 -19.65
CA ARG A 165 -28.92 7.35 -20.82
C ARG A 165 -28.79 5.86 -20.47
N HIS A 166 -29.52 5.42 -19.45
CA HIS A 166 -29.60 4.02 -19.05
C HIS A 166 -31.07 3.60 -19.06
N PRO A 167 -31.41 2.37 -19.50
CA PRO A 167 -32.79 1.89 -19.47
C PRO A 167 -33.39 1.92 -18.06
N ASP A 168 -34.70 2.16 -18.00
CA ASP A 168 -35.48 2.08 -16.76
C ASP A 168 -35.57 0.63 -16.27
N ALA A 169 -35.69 0.44 -14.95
CA ALA A 169 -35.79 -0.91 -14.38
C ALA A 169 -37.16 -1.53 -14.68
N SER A 170 -37.16 -2.84 -14.89
CA SER A 170 -38.37 -3.65 -15.04
C SER A 170 -38.32 -4.87 -14.11
N LEU A 171 -39.39 -5.65 -14.06
CA LEU A 171 -39.46 -6.87 -13.26
C LEU A 171 -38.46 -7.95 -13.71
N THR A 172 -37.91 -7.86 -14.92
CA THR A 172 -37.01 -8.86 -15.51
C THR A 172 -35.63 -8.32 -15.89
N ALA A 173 -35.42 -7.00 -15.87
CA ALA A 173 -34.15 -6.36 -16.23
C ALA A 173 -33.81 -5.19 -15.31
N LYS A 174 -32.53 -5.08 -14.92
CA LYS A 174 -32.01 -4.01 -14.07
C LYS A 174 -31.99 -2.67 -14.82
N GLY A 175 -32.31 -1.57 -14.14
CA GLY A 175 -32.29 -0.22 -14.69
C GLY A 175 -32.50 0.86 -13.61
N PHE A 176 -32.78 2.10 -14.00
CA PHE A 176 -33.12 3.18 -13.07
C PHE A 176 -34.63 3.19 -12.74
N THR A 177 -34.99 3.49 -11.48
CA THR A 177 -36.38 3.59 -11.02
C THR A 177 -36.59 4.87 -10.22
N GLN A 178 -37.72 5.54 -10.42
CA GLN A 178 -38.10 6.71 -9.62
C GLN A 178 -38.73 6.29 -8.28
N LEU A 179 -38.40 7.02 -7.21
CA LEU A 179 -38.89 6.73 -5.86
C LEU A 179 -40.18 7.50 -5.54
N SER A 180 -41.14 6.83 -4.90
CA SER A 180 -42.41 7.43 -4.45
C SER A 180 -42.62 7.23 -2.95
N SER A 181 -43.07 8.30 -2.26
CA SER A 181 -43.44 8.24 -0.83
C SER A 181 -44.95 8.20 -0.60
N ALA A 182 -45.75 7.95 -1.64
CA ALA A 182 -47.19 7.74 -1.48
C ALA A 182 -47.47 6.37 -0.83
N THR A 183 -48.35 6.34 0.18
CA THR A 183 -48.72 5.12 0.92
C THR A 183 -49.81 4.28 0.25
N ASN A 184 -50.32 4.75 -0.89
CA ASN A 184 -51.42 4.14 -1.65
C ASN A 184 -51.09 4.02 -3.16
N SER A 185 -49.82 4.05 -3.54
CA SER A 185 -49.43 3.96 -4.95
C SER A 185 -49.67 2.55 -5.50
N THR A 186 -50.23 2.47 -6.70
CA THR A 186 -50.43 1.23 -7.47
C THR A 186 -49.47 1.11 -8.66
N SER A 187 -48.46 1.98 -8.76
CA SER A 187 -47.54 2.02 -9.89
C SER A 187 -46.48 0.93 -9.78
N GLU A 188 -46.32 0.14 -10.85
CA GLU A 188 -45.26 -0.88 -10.97
C GLU A 188 -43.93 -0.32 -11.50
N THR A 189 -43.92 0.95 -11.92
CA THR A 189 -42.72 1.64 -12.46
C THR A 189 -42.03 2.53 -11.43
N LEU A 190 -42.59 2.64 -10.23
CA LEU A 190 -42.05 3.44 -9.12
C LEU A 190 -41.73 2.53 -7.93
N ALA A 191 -40.62 2.79 -7.23
CA ALA A 191 -40.27 2.07 -6.01
C ALA A 191 -40.71 2.85 -4.76
N ALA A 192 -41.32 2.16 -3.80
CA ALA A 192 -41.74 2.76 -2.53
C ALA A 192 -40.54 3.16 -1.68
N THR A 193 -40.57 4.35 -1.09
CA THR A 193 -39.52 4.79 -0.16
C THR A 193 -39.68 4.17 1.24
N PRO A 194 -38.61 4.10 2.04
CA PRO A 194 -38.72 3.77 3.47
C PRO A 194 -39.72 4.66 4.23
N LYS A 195 -39.92 5.92 3.79
CA LYS A 195 -40.93 6.83 4.35
C LYS A 195 -42.36 6.36 4.07
N ALA A 196 -42.67 5.95 2.84
CA ALA A 196 -43.96 5.34 2.51
C ALA A 196 -44.20 4.05 3.31
N VAL A 197 -43.20 3.17 3.38
CA VAL A 197 -43.31 1.91 4.12
C VAL A 197 -43.49 2.16 5.62
N LYS A 198 -42.72 3.09 6.20
CA LYS A 198 -42.85 3.45 7.62
C LYS A 198 -44.20 4.09 7.93
N ALA A 199 -44.69 4.99 7.07
CA ALA A 199 -46.00 5.60 7.26
C ALA A 199 -47.14 4.56 7.17
N ALA A 200 -47.06 3.60 6.24
CA ALA A 200 -48.03 2.50 6.16
C ALA A 200 -47.94 1.57 7.40
N TYR A 201 -46.73 1.29 7.89
CA TYR A 201 -46.51 0.51 9.12
C TYR A 201 -47.03 1.24 10.36
N ASP A 202 -46.75 2.53 10.51
CA ASP A 202 -47.23 3.34 11.63
C ASP A 202 -48.77 3.45 11.62
N LEU A 203 -49.39 3.54 10.44
CA LEU A 203 -50.85 3.52 10.28
C LEU A 203 -51.45 2.15 10.70
N ALA A 204 -50.75 1.06 10.39
CA ALA A 204 -51.13 -0.29 10.82
C ALA A 204 -50.93 -0.50 12.34
N ASN A 205 -49.83 0.01 12.89
CA ASN A 205 -49.47 -0.09 14.30
C ASN A 205 -50.35 0.81 15.19
N GLY A 206 -50.79 1.97 14.68
CA GLY A 206 -51.70 2.89 15.38
C GLY A 206 -53.15 2.39 15.50
N LYS A 207 -53.52 1.31 14.80
CA LYS A 207 -54.87 0.73 14.85
C LYS A 207 -55.08 -0.25 16.01
N TYR A 208 -54.07 -0.48 16.86
CA TYR A 208 -54.17 -1.32 18.07
C TYR A 208 -53.43 -0.71 19.27
N THR A 209 -54.02 0.30 19.94
CA THR A 209 -53.62 0.70 21.31
C THR A 209 -54.82 1.17 22.13
N ALA A 210 -55.20 0.40 23.17
CA ALA A 210 -56.01 0.93 24.26
C ALA A 210 -55.12 1.85 25.10
N GLN A 211 -55.48 3.13 25.23
CA GLN A 211 -54.67 4.11 25.95
C GLN A 211 -55.06 4.19 27.44
N ASP A 212 -54.11 4.55 28.30
CA ASP A 212 -54.32 4.73 29.73
C ASP A 212 -55.24 5.92 30.04
N ALA A 213 -56.02 5.81 31.13
CA ALA A 213 -56.93 6.86 31.56
C ALA A 213 -56.16 8.01 32.23
N THR A 214 -56.71 9.21 32.09
CA THR A 214 -56.30 10.40 32.82
C THR A 214 -57.56 11.08 33.37
N THR A 215 -57.40 12.07 34.25
CA THR A 215 -58.53 12.84 34.80
C THR A 215 -59.31 13.64 33.74
N ALA A 216 -58.77 13.80 32.53
CA ALA A 216 -59.42 14.45 31.40
C ALA A 216 -59.92 13.47 30.30
N ARG A 217 -59.65 12.15 30.41
CA ARG A 217 -59.96 11.16 29.37
C ARG A 217 -60.08 9.73 29.90
N LYS A 218 -61.15 9.02 29.53
CA LYS A 218 -61.34 7.59 29.88
C LYS A 218 -60.31 6.68 29.18
N GLY A 219 -59.82 5.64 29.87
CA GLY A 219 -58.81 4.68 29.39
C GLY A 219 -58.54 3.54 30.40
N LEU A 220 -57.41 2.83 30.29
CA LEU A 220 -56.98 1.76 31.22
C LEU A 220 -56.29 2.34 32.50
N VAL A 221 -56.52 1.77 33.70
CA VAL A 221 -55.93 2.22 34.99
C VAL A 221 -55.42 1.03 35.80
N GLN A 222 -54.21 1.11 36.36
CA GLN A 222 -53.66 0.13 37.31
C GLN A 222 -54.15 0.40 38.76
N LEU A 223 -54.48 -0.65 39.52
CA LEU A 223 -54.88 -0.57 40.93
C LEU A 223 -53.67 -0.66 41.88
N SER A 224 -53.65 0.13 42.97
CA SER A 224 -52.59 0.11 43.99
C SER A 224 -53.13 -0.03 45.42
N SER A 225 -52.44 -0.80 46.26
CA SER A 225 -52.72 -0.94 47.70
C SER A 225 -51.74 -0.19 48.62
N ALA A 226 -50.88 0.68 48.07
CA ALA A 226 -50.00 1.52 48.87
C ALA A 226 -50.77 2.66 49.56
N THR A 227 -50.49 2.90 50.84
CA THR A 227 -51.16 3.92 51.69
C THR A 227 -50.48 5.29 51.67
N ASN A 228 -49.34 5.39 50.98
CA ASN A 228 -48.53 6.58 50.81
C ASN A 228 -48.28 6.91 49.33
N SER A 229 -49.09 6.35 48.42
CA SER A 229 -48.95 6.62 46.99
C SER A 229 -49.30 8.06 46.67
N THR A 230 -48.40 8.75 45.97
CA THR A 230 -48.63 10.08 45.38
C THR A 230 -48.93 10.01 43.88
N SER A 231 -49.18 8.82 43.34
CA SER A 231 -49.45 8.62 41.91
C SER A 231 -50.86 9.09 41.53
N GLU A 232 -50.93 9.93 40.51
CA GLU A 232 -52.18 10.39 39.88
C GLU A 232 -52.68 9.46 38.75
N THR A 233 -51.95 8.38 38.47
CA THR A 233 -52.24 7.43 37.37
C THR A 233 -52.68 6.04 37.86
N LEU A 234 -52.69 5.82 39.17
CA LEU A 234 -53.09 4.57 39.82
C LEU A 234 -54.35 4.79 40.66
N ALA A 235 -55.32 3.88 40.59
CA ALA A 235 -56.50 3.93 41.43
C ALA A 235 -56.26 3.21 42.77
N ALA A 236 -56.52 3.89 43.89
CA ALA A 236 -56.38 3.33 45.22
C ALA A 236 -57.41 2.20 45.46
N THR A 237 -56.94 1.04 45.90
CA THR A 237 -57.80 -0.07 46.31
C THR A 237 -58.50 0.25 47.64
N PRO A 238 -59.69 -0.32 47.91
CA PRO A 238 -60.36 -0.18 49.21
C PRO A 238 -59.47 -0.55 50.41
N LYS A 239 -58.50 -1.46 50.22
CA LYS A 239 -57.48 -1.82 51.21
C LYS A 239 -56.57 -0.63 51.58
N ALA A 240 -56.05 0.09 50.58
CA ALA A 240 -55.23 1.30 50.82
C ALA A 240 -56.03 2.41 51.50
N VAL A 241 -57.27 2.64 51.04
CA VAL A 241 -58.13 3.69 51.61
C VAL A 241 -58.46 3.39 53.08
N LYS A 242 -58.76 2.13 53.41
CA LYS A 242 -59.03 1.73 54.80
C LYS A 242 -57.79 1.92 55.69
N THR A 243 -56.61 1.48 55.26
CA THR A 243 -55.39 1.62 56.06
C THR A 243 -54.93 3.08 56.20
N ALA A 244 -55.13 3.93 55.20
CA ALA A 244 -54.84 5.37 55.31
C ALA A 244 -55.81 6.09 56.27
N TYR A 245 -57.10 5.73 56.26
CA TYR A 245 -58.09 6.24 57.21
C TYR A 245 -57.76 5.85 58.65
N ASP A 246 -57.38 4.59 58.89
CA ASP A 246 -57.00 4.10 60.21
C ASP A 246 -55.71 4.79 60.73
N LEU A 247 -54.78 5.21 59.84
CA LEU A 247 -53.55 5.92 60.19
C LEU A 247 -53.77 7.42 60.48
N ALA A 248 -54.71 8.07 59.79
CA ALA A 248 -55.03 9.50 59.97
C ALA A 248 -55.82 9.78 61.25
N ASN A 249 -56.58 8.80 61.76
CA ASN A 249 -57.32 8.91 63.01
C ASN A 249 -56.43 8.80 64.28
N GLY A 250 -55.11 8.60 64.13
CA GLY A 250 -54.21 8.20 65.23
C GLY A 250 -53.05 9.14 65.60
N LYS A 251 -52.89 10.37 65.05
CA LYS A 251 -51.72 11.22 65.39
C LYS A 251 -52.01 12.74 65.48
N TYR A 252 -52.21 13.21 66.70
CA TYR A 252 -52.03 14.61 67.14
C TYR A 252 -51.09 14.60 68.36
N THR A 253 -49.95 15.29 68.33
CA THR A 253 -49.15 15.65 69.53
C THR A 253 -48.06 16.69 69.19
N ALA A 254 -48.00 17.78 69.97
CA ALA A 254 -46.97 18.82 69.93
C ALA A 254 -45.70 18.40 70.71
N GLN A 255 -44.53 19.00 70.44
CA GLN A 255 -43.21 18.63 71.02
C GLN A 255 -42.48 19.83 71.69
N ASP A 256 -41.61 19.51 72.65
CA ASP A 256 -40.84 20.41 73.52
C ASP A 256 -39.68 21.19 72.84
N ALA A 257 -39.16 22.22 73.54
CA ALA A 257 -38.02 23.05 73.12
C ALA A 257 -36.66 22.34 73.28
N THR A 258 -35.67 22.76 72.49
CA THR A 258 -34.25 22.36 72.65
C THR A 258 -33.34 23.58 72.46
N THR A 259 -32.05 23.47 72.77
CA THR A 259 -31.04 24.53 72.57
C THR A 259 -30.87 24.97 71.10
N ALA A 260 -31.42 24.21 70.14
CA ALA A 260 -31.45 24.55 68.71
C ALA A 260 -32.85 24.93 68.17
N ARG A 261 -33.92 24.87 68.98
CA ARG A 261 -35.31 25.11 68.55
C ARG A 261 -36.18 25.72 69.66
N LYS A 262 -36.84 26.85 69.38
CA LYS A 262 -37.84 27.44 70.31
C LYS A 262 -39.07 26.52 70.45
N GLY A 263 -39.53 26.30 71.68
CA GLY A 263 -40.70 25.49 72.08
C GLY A 263 -41.09 25.78 73.54
N LEU A 264 -41.86 24.92 74.21
CA LEU A 264 -42.19 25.05 75.65
C LEU A 264 -41.07 24.47 76.55
N VAL A 265 -40.77 25.12 77.69
CA VAL A 265 -39.73 24.74 78.70
C VAL A 265 -40.29 24.85 80.12
N GLN A 266 -39.98 23.89 81.01
CA GLN A 266 -40.35 23.89 82.44
C GLN A 266 -39.21 24.44 83.35
N LEU A 267 -39.54 25.01 84.53
CA LEU A 267 -38.56 25.54 85.52
C LEU A 267 -38.29 24.54 86.66
N SER A 268 -37.05 24.41 87.15
CA SER A 268 -36.63 23.47 88.22
C SER A 268 -35.88 24.16 89.38
N SER A 269 -36.13 23.72 90.62
CA SER A 269 -35.45 24.22 91.83
C SER A 269 -34.52 23.20 92.50
N ALA A 270 -34.15 22.12 91.80
CA ALA A 270 -33.18 21.14 92.31
C ALA A 270 -31.74 21.68 92.21
N THR A 271 -30.94 21.52 93.28
CA THR A 271 -29.56 22.04 93.39
C THR A 271 -28.51 21.16 92.71
N ASN A 272 -28.95 20.02 92.18
CA ASN A 272 -28.16 19.01 91.50
C ASN A 272 -28.82 18.59 90.17
N SER A 273 -29.64 19.45 89.58
CA SER A 273 -30.26 19.20 88.27
C SER A 273 -29.22 19.26 87.15
N ASP A 274 -29.15 18.19 86.38
CA ASP A 274 -28.36 17.96 85.17
C ASP A 274 -29.21 18.08 83.89
N SER A 275 -30.51 18.40 84.02
CA SER A 275 -31.42 18.60 82.89
C SER A 275 -31.06 19.81 82.03
N GLU A 276 -30.88 19.59 80.72
CA GLU A 276 -30.78 20.63 79.70
C GLU A 276 -32.15 21.15 79.23
N THR A 277 -33.25 20.51 79.64
CA THR A 277 -34.63 20.86 79.23
C THR A 277 -35.39 21.68 80.28
N LEU A 278 -34.75 21.95 81.43
CA LEU A 278 -35.33 22.70 82.55
C LEU A 278 -34.46 23.92 82.89
N ALA A 279 -35.06 25.09 83.14
CA ALA A 279 -34.32 26.27 83.60
C ALA A 279 -34.26 26.33 85.14
N ALA A 280 -33.06 26.48 85.70
CA ALA A 280 -32.83 26.55 87.15
C ALA A 280 -33.39 27.84 87.78
N THR A 281 -34.03 27.72 88.96
CA THR A 281 -34.55 28.87 89.71
C THR A 281 -33.48 29.51 90.62
N PRO A 282 -33.58 30.81 90.97
CA PRO A 282 -32.65 31.48 91.87
C PRO A 282 -32.47 30.78 93.24
N LYS A 283 -33.49 30.03 93.70
CA LYS A 283 -33.44 29.26 94.95
C LYS A 283 -32.44 28.10 94.89
N ALA A 284 -32.33 27.42 93.74
CA ALA A 284 -31.37 26.33 93.54
C ALA A 284 -29.91 26.85 93.50
N VAL A 285 -29.69 28.01 92.90
CA VAL A 285 -28.35 28.61 92.76
C VAL A 285 -27.78 29.01 94.13
N LYS A 286 -28.61 29.55 95.03
CA LYS A 286 -28.16 29.96 96.37
C LYS A 286 -27.68 28.78 97.23
N THR A 287 -28.38 27.64 97.20
CA THR A 287 -28.03 26.48 98.01
C THR A 287 -26.78 25.74 97.50
N ALA A 288 -26.47 25.80 96.21
CA ALA A 288 -25.22 25.24 95.66
C ALA A 288 -23.96 26.02 96.11
N TYR A 289 -24.07 27.34 96.26
CA TYR A 289 -22.97 28.19 96.73
C TYR A 289 -22.57 27.89 98.18
N ASP A 290 -23.56 27.72 99.07
CA ASP A 290 -23.31 27.44 100.48
C ASP A 290 -22.65 26.06 100.72
N LEU A 291 -22.83 25.09 99.79
CA LEU A 291 -22.18 23.77 99.84
C LEU A 291 -20.69 23.79 99.43
N ALA A 292 -20.26 24.78 98.63
CA ALA A 292 -18.87 24.88 98.14
C ALA A 292 -17.90 25.47 99.18
N ASN A 293 -18.39 26.26 100.14
CA ASN A 293 -17.54 27.01 101.08
C ASN A 293 -17.02 26.15 102.28
N GLY A 294 -17.43 24.89 102.41
CA GLY A 294 -17.15 24.06 103.60
C GLY A 294 -16.05 22.99 103.51
N LYS A 295 -15.20 22.95 102.45
CA LYS A 295 -14.41 21.72 102.12
C LYS A 295 -12.89 21.84 101.83
N TYR A 296 -12.16 22.89 102.21
CA TYR A 296 -10.72 22.99 101.87
C TYR A 296 -9.73 22.73 103.05
N THR A 297 -8.79 21.77 102.86
CA THR A 297 -7.57 21.53 103.68
C THR A 297 -6.39 21.24 102.73
N ALA A 298 -5.18 21.80 102.98
CA ALA A 298 -4.00 21.67 102.09
C ALA A 298 -3.05 20.51 102.50
N GLN A 299 -2.39 19.86 101.52
CA GLN A 299 -1.49 18.70 101.71
C GLN A 299 -0.17 18.84 100.91
N ASP A 300 0.88 18.06 101.25
CA ASP A 300 2.20 18.06 100.58
C ASP A 300 2.15 17.53 99.14
N ALA A 301 3.08 18.01 98.30
CA ALA A 301 3.17 17.65 96.90
C ALA A 301 3.80 16.27 96.68
N THR A 302 3.35 15.58 95.64
CA THR A 302 3.98 14.37 95.09
C THR A 302 4.04 14.47 93.57
N THR A 303 4.73 13.57 92.90
CA THR A 303 4.74 13.48 91.42
C THR A 303 3.34 13.27 90.81
N ALA A 304 2.34 12.89 91.60
CA ALA A 304 0.94 12.73 91.18
C ALA A 304 -0.03 13.79 91.74
N ARG A 305 0.42 14.70 92.63
CA ARG A 305 -0.45 15.64 93.33
C ARG A 305 0.23 16.98 93.60
N LYS A 306 -0.46 18.09 93.31
CA LYS A 306 -0.01 19.45 93.65
C LYS A 306 -0.10 19.67 95.17
N GLY A 307 0.93 20.28 95.77
CA GLY A 307 1.02 20.56 97.22
C GLY A 307 2.27 21.39 97.58
N LEU A 308 2.68 21.39 98.85
CA LEU A 308 3.91 22.05 99.34
C LEU A 308 5.15 21.14 99.14
N VAL A 309 6.34 21.71 98.86
CA VAL A 309 7.59 20.96 98.56
C VAL A 309 8.81 21.60 99.22
N GLN A 310 9.78 20.80 99.66
CA GLN A 310 11.03 21.26 100.31
C GLN A 310 12.20 21.34 99.32
N LEU A 311 13.08 22.34 99.44
CA LEU A 311 14.21 22.57 98.52
C LEU A 311 15.50 21.83 98.96
N SER A 312 16.26 21.26 98.02
CA SER A 312 17.53 20.56 98.25
C SER A 312 18.66 21.00 97.31
N SER A 313 19.90 21.10 97.82
CA SER A 313 21.09 21.47 97.03
C SER A 313 22.04 20.30 96.73
N ALA A 314 21.63 19.07 97.00
CA ALA A 314 22.41 17.88 96.63
C ALA A 314 22.36 17.64 95.11
N ILE A 315 23.50 17.28 94.52
CA ILE A 315 23.64 17.03 93.06
C ILE A 315 23.45 15.57 92.66
N ASN A 316 23.18 14.71 93.64
CA ASN A 316 23.01 13.26 93.51
C ASN A 316 21.82 12.77 94.35
N SER A 317 20.81 13.63 94.57
CA SER A 317 19.62 13.27 95.33
C SER A 317 18.64 12.50 94.45
N ASP A 318 18.26 11.31 94.92
CA ASP A 318 17.24 10.47 94.27
C ASP A 318 15.82 10.75 94.81
N SER A 319 15.67 11.74 95.71
CA SER A 319 14.37 12.08 96.32
C SER A 319 13.43 12.79 95.34
N GLU A 320 12.24 12.23 95.15
CA GLU A 320 11.14 12.85 94.38
C GLU A 320 10.27 13.82 95.21
N THR A 321 10.53 13.93 96.52
CA THR A 321 9.78 14.83 97.43
C THR A 321 10.48 16.16 97.68
N LEU A 322 11.66 16.35 97.07
CA LEU A 322 12.47 17.57 97.19
C LEU A 322 12.63 18.22 95.81
N ALA A 323 12.59 19.55 95.74
CA ALA A 323 12.93 20.28 94.52
C ALA A 323 14.39 20.74 94.54
N ALA A 324 15.12 20.51 93.44
CA ALA A 324 16.50 20.94 93.30
C ALA A 324 16.62 22.48 93.32
N THR A 325 17.58 23.01 94.07
CA THR A 325 17.89 24.44 94.05
C THR A 325 18.70 24.84 92.80
N PRO A 326 18.69 26.12 92.40
CA PRO A 326 19.59 26.63 91.35
C PRO A 326 21.08 26.30 91.59
N LYS A 327 21.51 26.18 92.85
CA LYS A 327 22.88 25.80 93.22
C LYS A 327 23.22 24.36 92.83
N ALA A 328 22.30 23.41 93.06
CA ALA A 328 22.48 22.03 92.61
C ALA A 328 22.54 21.96 91.08
N VAL A 329 21.62 22.67 90.41
CA VAL A 329 21.57 22.74 88.93
C VAL A 329 22.87 23.29 88.36
N LYS A 330 23.40 24.39 88.92
CA LYS A 330 24.66 25.00 88.46
C LYS A 330 25.85 24.05 88.63
N SER A 331 25.94 23.37 89.77
CA SER A 331 27.05 22.44 90.04
C SER A 331 27.03 21.21 89.12
N ALA A 332 25.83 20.69 88.80
CA ALA A 332 25.68 19.63 87.81
C ALA A 332 26.07 20.10 86.39
N TYR A 333 25.67 21.32 86.02
CA TYR A 333 26.04 21.95 84.73
C TYR A 333 27.55 22.13 84.59
N ASP A 334 28.24 22.67 85.59
CA ASP A 334 29.70 22.89 85.56
C ASP A 334 30.49 21.58 85.45
N ASN A 335 29.98 20.46 85.99
CA ASN A 335 30.57 19.14 85.80
C ASN A 335 30.33 18.60 84.38
N ALA A 336 29.14 18.82 83.82
CA ALA A 336 28.84 18.45 82.43
C ALA A 336 29.71 19.23 81.42
N GLU A 337 29.97 20.52 81.65
CA GLU A 337 30.86 21.35 80.81
C GLU A 337 32.31 20.87 80.76
N LYS A 338 32.75 20.02 81.69
CA LYS A 338 34.12 19.48 81.74
C LYS A 338 34.31 18.15 81.03
N ARG A 339 33.26 17.56 80.44
CA ARG A 339 33.32 16.26 79.74
C ARG A 339 33.17 16.49 78.24
N LEU A 340 34.12 16.02 77.42
CA LEU A 340 34.10 16.17 75.95
C LEU A 340 34.06 17.64 75.51
N GLN A 341 35.01 18.42 76.02
CA GLN A 341 35.10 19.85 75.72
C GLN A 341 35.37 20.09 74.23
N LYS A 342 34.48 20.85 73.58
CA LYS A 342 34.53 21.11 72.13
C LYS A 342 35.85 21.76 71.68
N ASP A 343 36.45 22.61 72.51
CA ASP A 343 37.69 23.33 72.25
C ASP A 343 38.94 22.46 72.48
N GLN A 344 38.79 21.33 73.19
CA GLN A 344 39.87 20.36 73.38
C GLN A 344 39.98 19.33 72.25
N ASN A 345 39.00 19.25 71.32
CA ASN A 345 39.02 18.38 70.14
C ASN A 345 39.44 16.92 70.43
N GLY A 346 39.00 16.37 71.56
CA GLY A 346 39.30 14.99 71.98
C GLY A 346 40.64 14.80 72.71
N ALA A 347 41.32 15.88 73.12
CA ALA A 347 42.53 15.78 73.94
C ALA A 347 42.28 15.13 75.31
N ASP A 348 41.10 15.34 75.89
CA ASP A 348 40.60 14.81 77.16
C ASP A 348 40.22 13.33 77.12
N ILE A 349 40.27 12.68 75.96
CA ILE A 349 39.94 11.25 75.81
C ILE A 349 41.11 10.40 76.34
N PRO A 350 40.92 9.63 77.42
CA PRO A 350 41.91 8.67 77.90
C PRO A 350 42.01 7.50 76.92
N GLY A 351 43.21 7.16 76.45
CA GLY A 351 43.42 6.03 75.54
C GLY A 351 42.80 6.21 74.15
N LYS A 352 43.25 7.22 73.40
CA LYS A 352 42.74 7.59 72.07
C LYS A 352 42.67 6.41 71.07
N ASP A 353 43.65 5.49 71.11
CA ASP A 353 43.69 4.32 70.23
C ASP A 353 42.51 3.35 70.51
N THR A 354 42.26 3.03 71.78
CA THR A 354 41.08 2.25 72.22
C THR A 354 39.78 3.00 71.92
N PHE A 355 39.76 4.32 72.09
CA PHE A 355 38.60 5.13 71.74
C PHE A 355 38.27 5.03 70.24
N THR A 356 39.24 5.27 69.35
CA THR A 356 39.08 5.12 67.89
C THR A 356 38.61 3.72 67.51
N LYS A 357 39.12 2.68 68.18
CA LYS A 357 38.66 1.29 68.02
C LYS A 357 37.18 1.11 68.42
N ASN A 358 36.79 1.59 69.60
CA ASN A 358 35.44 1.39 70.14
C ASN A 358 34.37 2.14 69.36
N ILE A 359 34.68 3.33 68.85
CA ILE A 359 33.72 4.12 68.04
C ILE A 359 33.69 3.73 66.56
N GLY A 360 34.58 2.83 66.12
CA GLY A 360 34.66 2.41 64.73
C GLY A 360 35.26 3.44 63.77
N ALA A 361 35.98 4.45 64.27
CA ALA A 361 36.60 5.47 63.43
C ALA A 361 37.86 4.92 62.75
N CYS A 362 38.18 5.46 61.57
CA CYS A 362 39.37 5.04 60.82
C CYS A 362 40.65 5.40 61.59
N ARG A 363 41.51 4.41 61.82
CA ARG A 363 42.88 4.65 62.30
C ARG A 363 43.81 4.91 61.12
N ALA A 364 44.19 6.16 60.92
CA ALA A 364 45.25 6.54 59.99
C ALA A 364 46.62 6.19 60.57
N TYR A 365 47.29 5.18 60.01
CA TYR A 365 48.57 4.68 60.51
C TYR A 365 49.77 5.54 60.06
N SER A 366 49.83 5.87 58.76
CA SER A 366 50.90 6.71 58.19
C SER A 366 50.47 7.27 56.82
N GLY A 367 50.92 8.49 56.53
CA GLY A 367 50.68 9.18 55.25
C GLY A 367 51.79 8.97 54.19
N ALA A 368 52.90 8.32 54.53
CA ALA A 368 54.05 8.15 53.63
C ALA A 368 54.88 6.90 53.99
N LEU A 369 54.24 5.73 53.96
CA LEU A 369 54.85 4.46 54.39
C LEU A 369 55.69 3.83 53.26
N SER A 370 56.91 3.40 53.57
CA SER A 370 57.76 2.63 52.65
C SER A 370 57.59 1.14 52.91
N THR A 371 57.37 0.35 51.87
CA THR A 371 57.32 -1.12 51.97
C THR A 371 58.60 -1.81 51.47
N GLU A 372 59.62 -1.03 51.10
CA GLU A 372 60.87 -1.50 50.47
C GLU A 372 60.65 -2.08 49.07
N ALA A 373 61.72 -2.34 48.34
CA ALA A 373 61.64 -2.94 47.00
C ALA A 373 61.18 -4.42 47.05
N GLY A 374 60.66 -4.92 45.92
CA GLY A 374 60.34 -6.33 45.70
C GLY A 374 58.85 -6.64 45.57
N ASN A 375 58.50 -7.93 45.55
CA ASN A 375 57.13 -8.39 45.35
C ASN A 375 56.56 -9.02 46.62
N TRP A 376 55.24 -8.96 46.77
CA TRP A 376 54.48 -9.70 47.77
C TRP A 376 53.44 -10.59 47.12
N THR A 377 53.20 -11.74 47.75
CA THR A 377 51.93 -12.45 47.61
C THR A 377 50.85 -11.76 48.44
N THR A 378 49.59 -12.02 48.13
CA THR A 378 48.45 -11.52 48.88
C THR A 378 48.52 -11.94 50.35
N ALA A 379 48.96 -13.17 50.62
CA ALA A 379 49.17 -13.67 51.97
C ALA A 379 50.27 -12.88 52.72
N GLN A 380 51.41 -12.60 52.08
CA GLN A 380 52.49 -11.81 52.68
C GLN A 380 52.06 -10.37 52.97
N PHE A 381 51.25 -9.77 52.08
CA PHE A 381 50.68 -8.44 52.30
C PHE A 381 49.72 -8.42 53.50
N ILE A 382 48.86 -9.43 53.63
CA ILE A 382 47.93 -9.55 54.77
C ILE A 382 48.69 -9.73 56.09
N GLU A 383 49.73 -10.58 56.12
CA GLU A 383 50.57 -10.74 57.33
C GLU A 383 51.29 -9.45 57.69
N TRP A 384 51.76 -8.70 56.69
CA TRP A 384 52.34 -7.39 56.95
C TRP A 384 51.32 -6.42 57.54
N LEU A 385 50.07 -6.38 57.04
CA LEU A 385 49.00 -5.57 57.62
C LEU A 385 48.70 -5.94 59.08
N ASP A 386 48.69 -7.24 59.40
CA ASP A 386 48.50 -7.75 60.76
C ASP A 386 49.59 -7.22 61.70
N SER A 387 50.85 -7.28 61.27
CA SER A 387 52.00 -6.78 62.04
C SER A 387 51.94 -5.27 62.33
N ARG A 388 51.16 -4.51 61.56
CA ARG A 388 50.92 -3.06 61.78
C ARG A 388 49.69 -2.77 62.63
N GLY A 389 49.02 -3.82 63.11
CA GLY A 389 47.79 -3.75 63.88
C GLY A 389 46.58 -3.33 63.05
N ALA A 390 46.59 -3.57 61.73
CA ALA A 390 45.46 -3.19 60.87
C ALA A 390 44.16 -3.89 61.28
N PHE A 391 44.25 -5.14 61.73
CA PHE A 391 43.09 -5.94 62.18
C PHE A 391 42.73 -5.74 63.66
N ASN A 392 43.46 -4.87 64.38
CA ASN A 392 43.11 -4.48 65.75
C ASN A 392 42.05 -3.38 65.80
N HIS A 393 41.73 -2.77 64.65
CA HIS A 393 40.71 -1.75 64.48
C HIS A 393 39.68 -2.21 63.43
N PRO A 394 38.39 -1.89 63.61
CA PRO A 394 37.38 -2.21 62.61
C PRO A 394 37.59 -1.47 61.28
N TYR A 395 38.29 -0.34 61.31
CA TYR A 395 38.72 0.40 60.12
C TYR A 395 40.11 1.01 60.33
N TRP A 396 41.05 0.65 59.45
CA TRP A 396 42.43 1.10 59.44
C TRP A 396 42.85 1.56 58.04
N MET A 397 43.73 2.55 57.93
CA MET A 397 44.26 2.97 56.64
C MET A 397 45.73 3.39 56.69
N CYS A 398 46.42 3.28 55.56
CA CYS A 398 47.72 3.91 55.35
C CYS A 398 47.86 4.39 53.91
N LYS A 399 48.86 5.25 53.69
CA LYS A 399 49.26 5.69 52.36
C LYS A 399 50.72 5.32 52.11
N GLY A 400 50.96 4.66 50.98
CA GLY A 400 52.30 4.35 50.50
C GLY A 400 53.06 5.62 50.11
N SER A 401 54.37 5.62 50.34
CA SER A 401 55.27 6.68 49.89
C SER A 401 55.31 6.76 48.36
N TRP A 402 55.65 7.93 47.80
CA TRP A 402 55.72 8.12 46.35
C TRP A 402 56.91 7.43 45.65
N SER A 403 57.79 6.76 46.40
CA SER A 403 58.95 6.10 45.80
C SER A 403 58.54 4.82 45.08
N TYR A 404 58.54 4.83 43.75
CA TYR A 404 58.29 3.64 42.92
C TYR A 404 59.30 2.51 43.13
N ALA A 405 60.53 2.84 43.55
CA ALA A 405 61.57 1.85 43.79
C ALA A 405 61.52 1.25 45.20
N ASN A 406 60.94 1.97 46.17
CA ASN A 406 60.93 1.56 47.59
C ASN A 406 59.53 1.12 48.06
N ASN A 407 58.69 0.64 47.15
CA ASN A 407 57.45 0.00 47.51
C ASN A 407 57.24 -1.30 46.76
N LYS A 408 56.56 -2.22 47.42
CA LYS A 408 56.32 -3.54 46.87
C LYS A 408 55.15 -3.57 45.90
N ILE A 409 55.11 -4.62 45.10
CA ILE A 409 54.04 -4.93 44.16
C ILE A 409 53.39 -6.26 44.57
N ILE A 410 52.06 -6.30 44.62
CA ILE A 410 51.30 -7.54 44.87
C ILE A 410 50.99 -8.18 43.52
N THR A 411 51.47 -9.40 43.27
CA THR A 411 51.52 -9.99 41.92
C THR A 411 50.64 -11.23 41.71
N ASP A 412 49.98 -11.74 42.75
CA ASP A 412 49.15 -12.96 42.70
C ASP A 412 47.64 -12.67 42.71
N THR A 413 47.24 -11.46 42.34
CA THR A 413 45.86 -10.99 42.49
C THR A 413 44.88 -11.57 41.47
N GLY A 414 45.38 -12.10 40.35
CA GLY A 414 44.56 -12.60 39.23
C GLY A 414 43.78 -11.52 38.46
N CYS A 415 43.80 -10.26 38.91
CA CYS A 415 43.09 -9.13 38.29
C CYS A 415 44.00 -7.91 38.03
N GLY A 416 45.32 -8.12 38.08
CA GLY A 416 46.36 -7.15 37.76
C GLY A 416 47.28 -6.84 38.94
N ASP A 417 48.55 -6.60 38.66
CA ASP A 417 49.55 -6.31 39.70
C ASP A 417 49.23 -4.99 40.41
N ILE A 418 49.33 -4.98 41.74
CA ILE A 418 49.01 -3.81 42.58
C ILE A 418 50.31 -3.17 43.08
N HIS A 419 50.64 -1.98 42.57
CA HIS A 419 51.78 -1.22 43.05
C HIS A 419 51.43 -0.42 44.31
N LEU A 420 52.18 -0.61 45.40
CA LEU A 420 51.92 0.08 46.66
C LEU A 420 52.51 1.50 46.74
N ALA A 421 53.32 1.93 45.76
CA ALA A 421 53.83 3.30 45.69
C ALA A 421 52.66 4.29 45.51
N GLY A 422 52.62 5.34 46.33
CA GLY A 422 51.58 6.38 46.30
C GLY A 422 50.15 5.89 46.59
N CYS A 423 49.96 4.59 46.80
CA CYS A 423 48.64 3.98 46.96
C CYS A 423 48.00 4.37 48.29
N VAL A 424 46.68 4.26 48.37
CA VAL A 424 45.95 4.28 49.64
C VAL A 424 45.47 2.86 49.91
N VAL A 425 45.82 2.33 51.07
CA VAL A 425 45.35 1.02 51.56
C VAL A 425 44.35 1.27 52.68
N GLU A 426 43.15 0.73 52.52
CA GLU A 426 42.08 0.73 53.51
C GLU A 426 41.78 -0.72 53.92
N VAL A 427 41.74 -1.00 55.21
CA VAL A 427 41.47 -2.32 55.78
C VAL A 427 40.25 -2.21 56.68
N MET A 428 39.22 -2.98 56.37
CA MET A 428 37.96 -3.01 57.11
C MET A 428 37.72 -4.43 57.63
N GLY A 429 37.37 -4.56 58.92
CA GLY A 429 37.09 -5.84 59.58
C GLY A 429 38.27 -6.43 60.36
N THR A 430 38.18 -7.72 60.67
CA THR A 430 39.17 -8.50 61.45
C THR A 430 39.87 -9.51 60.55
N LYS A 431 41.05 -10.04 60.90
CA LYS A 431 41.81 -10.97 60.03
C LYS A 431 40.99 -12.15 59.48
N SER A 432 39.98 -12.63 60.21
CA SER A 432 39.07 -13.71 59.78
C SER A 432 37.93 -13.26 58.86
N ALA A 433 37.61 -11.97 58.82
CA ALA A 433 36.58 -11.35 57.97
C ALA A 433 37.03 -9.93 57.54
N ILE A 434 37.72 -9.86 56.41
CA ILE A 434 38.39 -8.66 55.90
C ILE A 434 37.86 -8.20 54.56
N THR A 435 37.81 -6.88 54.40
CA THR A 435 37.82 -6.19 53.11
C THR A 435 39.05 -5.29 53.05
N ILE A 436 39.92 -5.49 52.07
CA ILE A 436 41.06 -4.61 51.83
C ILE A 436 40.81 -3.88 50.51
N ARG A 437 40.88 -2.55 50.53
CA ARG A 437 40.79 -1.73 49.33
C ARG A 437 42.12 -1.03 49.09
N VAL A 438 42.68 -1.20 47.90
CA VAL A 438 43.90 -0.53 47.46
C VAL A 438 43.58 0.37 46.28
N THR A 439 43.75 1.67 46.47
CA THR A 439 43.63 2.67 45.40
C THR A 439 45.03 3.03 44.90
N THR A 440 45.33 2.64 43.67
CA THR A 440 46.64 2.85 43.03
C THR A 440 46.80 4.29 42.53
N PRO A 441 48.04 4.80 42.40
CA PRO A 441 48.30 6.13 41.84
C PRO A 441 47.95 6.21 40.36
N THR A 442 47.88 7.43 39.82
CA THR A 442 47.65 7.69 38.39
C THR A 442 48.86 7.40 37.50
N THR A 443 50.05 7.23 38.09
CA THR A 443 51.30 6.95 37.37
C THR A 443 52.13 5.90 38.11
N SER A 444 52.92 5.11 37.37
CA SER A 444 53.78 4.02 37.88
C SER A 444 54.93 3.80 36.90
N SER A 445 56.14 3.52 37.40
CA SER A 445 57.31 3.15 36.59
C SER A 445 57.79 1.71 36.86
N GLY A 446 57.05 0.94 37.67
CA GLY A 446 57.51 -0.35 38.22
C GLY A 446 56.70 -1.60 37.84
N GLY A 447 55.71 -1.49 36.95
CA GLY A 447 54.98 -2.67 36.42
C GLY A 447 53.63 -3.00 37.08
N GLY A 448 53.18 -2.25 38.10
CA GLY A 448 51.82 -2.38 38.62
C GLY A 448 50.80 -1.42 37.98
N THR A 449 49.54 -1.82 38.05
CA THR A 449 48.38 -1.16 37.45
C THR A 449 48.14 0.22 38.07
N THR A 450 47.98 1.24 37.24
CA THR A 450 47.66 2.62 37.66
C THR A 450 46.18 2.93 37.52
N SER A 451 45.73 4.03 38.14
CA SER A 451 44.37 4.57 38.04
C SER A 451 43.27 3.55 38.35
N ALA A 452 43.57 2.57 39.21
CA ALA A 452 42.72 1.44 39.52
C ALA A 452 42.45 1.32 41.02
N GLN A 453 41.29 0.76 41.34
CA GLN A 453 40.92 0.35 42.67
C GLN A 453 40.80 -1.17 42.71
N PHE A 454 41.48 -1.77 43.67
CA PHE A 454 41.49 -3.20 43.91
C PHE A 454 40.81 -3.47 45.24
N THR A 455 39.87 -4.41 45.26
CA THR A 455 39.18 -4.82 46.48
C THR A 455 39.41 -6.30 46.71
N TYR A 456 40.09 -6.65 47.81
CA TYR A 456 40.20 -8.01 48.32
C TYR A 456 39.12 -8.27 49.35
N ILE A 457 38.48 -9.43 49.27
CA ILE A 457 37.46 -9.85 50.25
C ILE A 457 37.77 -11.26 50.73
N ASN A 458 37.70 -11.46 52.05
CA ASN A 458 37.68 -12.76 52.68
C ASN A 458 36.73 -12.73 53.88
N HIS A 459 35.71 -13.60 53.93
CA HIS A 459 34.73 -13.66 55.04
C HIS A 459 34.83 -14.97 55.85
N GLY A 460 35.99 -15.64 55.83
CA GLY A 460 36.24 -16.84 56.63
C GLY A 460 35.80 -18.13 55.94
N ASP A 461 35.59 -19.18 56.74
CA ASP A 461 35.38 -20.55 56.25
C ASP A 461 34.17 -20.65 55.31
N GLY A 462 34.40 -21.23 54.13
CA GLY A 462 33.37 -21.42 53.09
C GLY A 462 33.27 -20.29 52.06
N TYR A 463 34.01 -19.19 52.21
CA TYR A 463 34.16 -18.17 51.17
C TYR A 463 35.39 -18.43 50.27
N SER A 464 35.31 -18.06 49.00
CA SER A 464 36.48 -18.01 48.09
C SER A 464 37.13 -16.64 48.18
N PRO A 465 38.22 -16.46 48.96
CA PRO A 465 38.88 -15.16 49.04
C PRO A 465 39.48 -14.78 47.70
N GLY A 466 39.46 -13.50 47.38
CA GLY A 466 40.01 -13.04 46.10
C GLY A 466 39.99 -11.55 45.92
N TRP A 467 40.85 -11.10 45.02
CA TRP A 467 40.86 -9.72 44.54
C TRP A 467 39.85 -9.54 43.39
N ARG A 468 39.24 -8.37 43.37
CA ARG A 468 38.57 -7.83 42.19
C ARG A 468 39.14 -6.45 41.89
N ARG A 469 39.18 -6.10 40.61
CA ARG A 469 39.50 -4.75 40.15
C ARG A 469 38.20 -4.05 39.78
N ASP A 470 37.91 -2.91 40.41
CA ASP A 470 36.70 -2.15 40.14
C ASP A 470 36.84 -1.39 38.79
N TRP A 471 35.78 -1.35 37.98
CA TRP A 471 35.79 -0.67 36.69
C TRP A 471 35.83 0.85 36.87
N ASN A 472 36.94 1.48 36.44
CA ASN A 472 37.08 2.93 36.48
C ASN A 472 36.97 3.56 35.09
N ARG A 473 36.25 4.67 34.98
CA ARG A 473 35.81 5.27 33.72
C ARG A 473 36.62 6.54 33.45
N GLN A 474 37.78 6.42 32.81
CA GLN A 474 38.39 7.56 32.11
C GLN A 474 39.29 7.09 30.96
N GLY A 475 38.95 7.48 29.74
CA GLY A 475 39.90 7.55 28.62
C GLY A 475 40.04 6.33 27.71
N ASP A 476 40.01 5.09 28.21
CA ASP A 476 40.47 3.96 27.39
C ASP A 476 39.35 3.09 26.79
N SER A 477 39.50 2.85 25.49
CA SER A 477 38.82 1.81 24.71
C SER A 477 38.98 0.46 25.41
N MET A 478 37.92 -0.06 26.01
CA MET A 478 37.95 -1.39 26.64
C MET A 478 38.19 -2.46 25.56
N THR A 479 39.45 -2.87 25.36
CA THR A 479 39.75 -4.13 24.69
C THR A 479 39.58 -5.24 25.72
N GLY A 480 38.47 -5.96 25.63
CA GLY A 480 38.19 -7.16 26.42
C GLY A 480 37.14 -7.99 25.71
N THR A 481 37.29 -9.32 25.76
CA THR A 481 36.28 -10.23 25.21
C THR A 481 35.15 -10.37 26.23
N ILE A 482 33.92 -10.01 25.85
CA ILE A 482 32.74 -10.45 26.58
C ILE A 482 32.55 -11.93 26.24
N ASN A 483 33.08 -12.83 27.07
CA ASN A 483 32.91 -14.27 26.87
C ASN A 483 31.53 -14.70 27.40
N GLN A 484 30.68 -15.19 26.51
CA GLN A 484 29.32 -15.67 26.79
C GLN A 484 29.18 -17.19 26.62
N ASP A 485 30.28 -17.91 26.35
CA ASP A 485 30.26 -19.34 25.98
C ASP A 485 29.78 -20.25 27.13
N GLY A 486 29.82 -19.77 28.37
CA GLY A 486 29.36 -20.47 29.57
C GLY A 486 27.93 -20.15 30.03
N GLY A 487 27.17 -19.34 29.28
CA GLY A 487 25.78 -19.01 29.64
C GLY A 487 24.82 -20.17 29.48
N SER A 488 23.85 -20.32 30.40
CA SER A 488 22.77 -21.28 30.19
C SER A 488 21.85 -20.80 29.05
N GLN A 489 21.30 -21.74 28.27
CA GLN A 489 20.49 -21.46 27.07
C GLN A 489 19.26 -20.55 27.33
N ASN A 490 18.84 -20.42 28.59
CA ASN A 490 17.68 -19.63 29.02
C ASN A 490 18.06 -18.36 29.81
N ALA A 491 19.35 -18.03 29.94
CA ALA A 491 19.79 -16.83 30.64
C ALA A 491 20.04 -15.68 29.65
N TYR A 492 19.35 -14.55 29.87
CA TYR A 492 19.66 -13.31 29.16
C TYR A 492 21.01 -12.78 29.64
N MET A 493 22.05 -12.94 28.82
CA MET A 493 23.41 -12.46 29.16
C MET A 493 23.60 -10.96 28.92
N SER A 494 22.62 -10.32 28.27
CA SER A 494 22.53 -8.86 28.13
C SER A 494 21.08 -8.42 28.25
N THR A 495 20.75 -7.67 29.30
CA THR A 495 19.44 -7.04 29.47
C THR A 495 19.67 -5.55 29.67
N ALA A 496 19.12 -4.73 28.75
CA ALA A 496 19.23 -3.28 28.64
C ALA A 496 20.51 -2.70 27.98
N LEU A 497 20.44 -2.47 26.66
CA LEU A 497 21.31 -1.51 25.92
C LEU A 497 20.59 -0.18 25.61
N CYS A 498 19.41 0.05 26.21
CA CYS A 498 18.55 1.17 25.85
C CYS A 498 18.55 2.24 26.96
N SER A 499 19.26 3.36 26.72
CA SER A 499 19.31 4.52 27.62
C SER A 499 18.49 5.72 27.13
N GLY A 500 17.58 5.57 26.17
CA GLY A 500 16.90 6.74 25.59
C GLY A 500 15.48 6.47 25.12
N THR A 501 14.76 7.55 24.84
CA THR A 501 13.32 7.61 24.57
C THR A 501 12.85 6.62 23.51
N ARG A 502 11.64 6.07 23.72
CA ARG A 502 10.92 5.18 22.80
C ARG A 502 10.99 5.73 21.36
N GLY A 503 11.47 4.91 20.42
CA GLY A 503 11.59 5.25 18.99
C GLY A 503 12.96 5.80 18.55
N GLY A 504 13.85 6.18 19.48
CA GLY A 504 15.21 6.60 19.15
C GLY A 504 16.09 5.46 18.65
N LYS A 505 17.00 5.75 17.70
CA LYS A 505 17.99 4.79 17.18
C LYS A 505 18.91 4.31 18.29
N LYS A 506 19.12 3.00 18.39
CA LYS A 506 20.04 2.35 19.33
C LYS A 506 21.14 1.64 18.56
N TYR A 507 22.39 1.87 18.95
CA TYR A 507 23.53 1.08 18.51
C TYR A 507 23.67 -0.10 19.46
N LEU A 508 23.55 -1.31 18.93
CA LEU A 508 23.76 -2.54 19.70
C LEU A 508 25.25 -2.87 19.72
N ARG A 509 25.89 -2.85 18.55
CA ARG A 509 27.33 -3.08 18.39
C ARG A 509 27.90 -2.24 17.25
N LYS A 510 29.18 -1.86 17.39
CA LYS A 510 30.03 -1.39 16.30
C LYS A 510 31.24 -2.31 16.24
N PHE A 511 31.52 -2.90 15.08
CA PHE A 511 32.63 -3.84 14.93
C PHE A 511 33.38 -3.57 13.63
N ARG A 512 34.68 -3.84 13.63
CA ARG A 512 35.60 -3.73 12.47
C ARG A 512 36.56 -4.90 12.58
N GLY A 513 36.84 -5.60 11.47
CA GLY A 513 37.93 -6.57 11.41
C GLY A 513 39.21 -5.90 10.94
N GLY A 514 40.20 -5.74 11.84
CA GLY A 514 41.58 -5.37 11.46
C GLY A 514 41.76 -4.18 10.47
N GLU A 515 42.92 -4.16 9.80
CA GLU A 515 43.25 -3.14 8.79
C GLU A 515 42.63 -3.51 7.43
N GLY A 516 41.75 -2.64 6.93
CA GLY A 516 41.09 -2.76 5.62
C GLY A 516 39.57 -2.86 5.69
N ASP A 517 38.98 -3.36 6.79
CA ASP A 517 37.53 -3.55 6.87
C ASP A 517 36.76 -2.26 7.18
N THR A 518 35.55 -2.19 6.64
CA THR A 518 34.57 -1.17 7.00
C THR A 518 34.06 -1.38 8.42
N ILE A 519 33.71 -0.27 9.08
CA ILE A 519 33.01 -0.36 10.37
C ILE A 519 31.59 -0.83 10.07
N TRP A 520 31.19 -1.91 10.74
CA TRP A 520 29.82 -2.41 10.74
C TRP A 520 29.08 -1.91 11.97
N HIS A 521 27.84 -1.50 11.75
CA HIS A 521 26.91 -1.01 12.76
C HIS A 521 25.72 -1.95 12.81
N GLU A 522 25.44 -2.49 13.99
CA GLU A 522 24.19 -3.17 14.29
C GLU A 522 23.28 -2.20 15.05
N THR A 523 22.13 -1.87 14.47
CA THR A 523 21.22 -0.85 15.04
C THR A 523 19.79 -1.35 15.14
N VAL A 524 19.05 -0.80 16.11
CA VAL A 524 17.59 -0.96 16.22
C VAL A 524 16.93 0.41 16.27
N GLN A 525 15.90 0.63 15.43
CA GLN A 525 15.13 1.87 15.42
C GLN A 525 13.75 1.63 14.83
N GLY A 526 12.69 2.08 15.51
CA GLY A 526 11.34 2.07 14.95
C GLY A 526 10.83 0.70 14.50
N GLY A 527 11.22 -0.38 15.18
CA GLY A 527 10.85 -1.76 14.80
C GLY A 527 11.69 -2.36 13.67
N VAL A 528 12.80 -1.72 13.31
CA VAL A 528 13.76 -2.23 12.30
C VAL A 528 15.07 -2.59 12.98
N ILE A 529 15.56 -3.81 12.74
CA ILE A 529 16.95 -4.19 13.00
C ILE A 529 17.75 -4.05 11.70
N ARG A 530 18.92 -3.41 11.76
CA ARG A 530 19.74 -3.09 10.58
C ARG A 530 21.22 -3.35 10.82
N TRP A 531 21.86 -3.91 9.80
CA TRP A 531 23.30 -3.96 9.64
C TRP A 531 23.71 -2.95 8.57
N ALA A 532 24.56 -2.00 8.96
CA ALA A 532 25.03 -0.93 8.09
C ALA A 532 26.56 -0.85 8.11
N THR A 533 27.16 -0.26 7.08
CA THR A 533 28.62 -0.06 6.99
C THR A 533 28.99 1.43 6.90
N GLY A 534 30.26 1.75 7.13
CA GLY A 534 30.84 3.09 6.93
C GLY A 534 31.20 3.81 8.24
N ASN A 535 31.64 5.07 8.16
CA ASN A 535 31.97 5.86 9.36
C ASN A 535 30.71 6.17 10.21
N ASN A 536 29.55 6.18 9.56
CA ASN A 536 28.22 6.31 10.12
C ASN A 536 27.34 5.14 9.62
N ASP A 537 26.17 4.93 10.23
CA ASP A 537 25.25 3.85 9.88
C ASP A 537 24.34 4.17 8.67
N ALA A 538 24.82 5.03 7.77
CA ALA A 538 24.03 5.54 6.65
C ALA A 538 23.84 4.50 5.53
N GLN A 539 24.82 3.61 5.32
CA GLN A 539 24.78 2.60 4.27
C GLN A 539 24.21 1.30 4.84
N GLU A 540 22.90 1.12 4.75
CA GLU A 540 22.21 -0.11 5.12
C GLU A 540 22.58 -1.25 4.14
N GLU A 541 23.16 -2.33 4.65
CA GLU A 541 23.48 -3.52 3.87
C GLU A 541 22.38 -4.59 4.00
N LEU A 542 21.84 -4.76 5.20
CA LEU A 542 20.79 -5.72 5.51
C LEU A 542 19.84 -5.17 6.59
N SER A 543 18.53 -5.30 6.41
CA SER A 543 17.55 -4.95 7.43
C SER A 543 16.39 -5.92 7.51
N LEU A 544 15.81 -6.03 8.72
CA LEU A 544 14.59 -6.76 8.99
C LEU A 544 13.59 -5.83 9.69
N SER A 545 12.39 -5.72 9.15
CA SER A 545 11.30 -4.90 9.69
C SER A 545 9.98 -5.65 9.68
N SER A 546 9.11 -5.34 10.64
CA SER A 546 7.71 -5.76 10.59
C SER A 546 6.93 -5.13 9.42
N ALA A 547 7.42 -4.03 8.84
CA ALA A 547 6.73 -3.32 7.75
C ALA A 547 7.00 -3.94 6.37
N TYR A 548 8.22 -4.42 6.13
CA TYR A 548 8.65 -4.89 4.80
C TYR A 548 9.40 -6.23 4.82
N GLY A 549 9.59 -6.87 5.97
CA GLY A 549 10.38 -8.09 6.08
C GLY A 549 11.87 -7.84 5.89
N LEU A 550 12.53 -8.70 5.11
CA LEU A 550 13.98 -8.65 4.83
C LEU A 550 14.28 -7.70 3.65
N ARG A 551 15.28 -6.84 3.82
CA ARG A 551 15.87 -6.05 2.73
C ARG A 551 17.37 -6.27 2.69
N SER A 552 17.89 -6.57 1.51
CA SER A 552 19.33 -6.68 1.23
C SER A 552 19.71 -5.63 0.20
N ARG A 553 20.87 -4.98 0.38
CA ARG A 553 21.47 -4.11 -0.63
C ARG A 553 22.25 -4.90 -1.68
N GLY A 554 22.91 -5.97 -1.26
CA GLY A 554 23.69 -6.87 -2.12
C GLY A 554 22.85 -8.01 -2.70
N GLU A 555 23.51 -8.82 -3.54
CA GLU A 555 22.93 -10.03 -4.13
C GLU A 555 22.55 -11.07 -3.09
N ILE A 556 21.46 -11.81 -3.35
CA ILE A 556 21.03 -12.95 -2.54
C ILE A 556 21.33 -14.23 -3.32
N THR A 557 22.35 -14.97 -2.88
CA THR A 557 22.74 -16.25 -3.47
C THR A 557 22.24 -17.40 -2.60
N SER A 558 21.56 -18.37 -3.21
CA SER A 558 21.22 -19.63 -2.56
C SER A 558 22.09 -20.76 -3.09
N LEU A 559 22.71 -21.52 -2.19
CA LEU A 559 23.50 -22.71 -2.52
C LEU A 559 22.66 -24.00 -2.53
N SER A 560 21.34 -23.87 -2.32
CA SER A 560 20.41 -24.98 -2.36
C SER A 560 19.79 -25.11 -3.74
N ALA A 561 19.59 -26.35 -4.20
CA ALA A 561 18.93 -26.59 -5.47
C ALA A 561 17.52 -25.96 -5.52
N ASN A 562 16.75 -26.05 -4.43
CA ASN A 562 15.49 -25.32 -4.26
C ASN A 562 15.78 -23.91 -3.72
N GLY A 563 16.36 -23.06 -4.56
CA GLY A 563 17.10 -21.89 -4.10
C GLY A 563 16.23 -20.72 -3.61
N LEU A 564 15.11 -20.44 -4.28
CA LEU A 564 14.26 -19.27 -4.01
C LEU A 564 12.79 -19.70 -3.95
N ARG A 565 12.11 -19.44 -2.84
CA ARG A 565 10.72 -19.87 -2.60
C ARG A 565 9.82 -18.71 -2.16
N ILE A 566 8.62 -18.68 -2.73
CA ILE A 566 7.48 -17.89 -2.27
C ILE A 566 6.42 -18.88 -1.77
N ALA A 567 6.27 -18.97 -0.46
CA ALA A 567 5.29 -19.86 0.18
C ALA A 567 4.10 -19.04 0.69
N TYR A 568 3.12 -18.78 -0.17
CA TYR A 568 1.95 -17.95 0.15
C TYR A 568 0.65 -18.57 -0.38
N GLY A 569 -0.42 -18.53 0.42
CA GLY A 569 -1.70 -19.16 0.06
C GLY A 569 -1.67 -20.69 0.10
N ASN A 570 -2.38 -21.33 -0.84
CA ASN A 570 -2.50 -22.79 -0.93
C ASN A 570 -1.34 -23.48 -1.64
N TYR A 571 -0.62 -22.79 -2.52
CA TYR A 571 0.46 -23.36 -3.33
C TYR A 571 1.76 -22.62 -3.06
N GLY A 572 2.87 -23.35 -2.99
CA GLY A 572 4.21 -22.78 -2.97
C GLY A 572 4.73 -22.65 -4.40
N PHE A 573 5.31 -21.50 -4.72
CA PHE A 573 6.11 -21.32 -5.94
C PHE A 573 7.59 -21.29 -5.54
N PHE A 574 8.44 -21.94 -6.31
CA PHE A 574 9.88 -21.84 -6.10
C PHE A 574 10.69 -22.07 -7.36
N ILE A 575 11.86 -21.44 -7.43
CA ILE A 575 12.85 -21.64 -8.47
C ILE A 575 13.79 -22.75 -8.00
N ARG A 576 13.87 -23.81 -8.79
CA ARG A 576 14.80 -24.91 -8.56
C ARG A 576 15.86 -24.94 -9.65
N ASN A 577 17.13 -24.94 -9.27
CA ASN A 577 18.25 -25.24 -10.16
C ASN A 577 18.94 -26.52 -9.66
N ASP A 578 18.90 -27.60 -10.43
CA ASP A 578 19.53 -28.87 -10.07
C ASP A 578 20.92 -29.08 -10.68
N GLY A 579 21.48 -28.03 -11.30
CA GLY A 579 22.74 -28.04 -12.02
C GLY A 579 22.58 -28.29 -13.52
N GLY A 580 21.62 -29.12 -13.93
CA GLY A 580 21.34 -29.39 -15.35
C GLY A 580 20.25 -28.49 -15.93
N SER A 581 19.26 -28.11 -15.12
CA SER A 581 18.14 -27.28 -15.55
C SER A 581 17.62 -26.39 -14.42
N THR A 582 17.04 -25.28 -14.81
CA THR A 582 16.34 -24.34 -13.92
C THR A 582 14.85 -24.42 -14.17
N TYR A 583 14.08 -24.62 -13.11
CA TYR A 583 12.64 -24.88 -13.16
C TYR A 583 11.87 -23.85 -12.36
N LEU A 584 10.72 -23.45 -12.89
CA LEU A 584 9.67 -22.82 -12.10
C LEU A 584 8.77 -23.93 -11.55
N MET A 585 8.85 -24.20 -10.25
CA MET A 585 8.17 -25.30 -9.58
C MET A 585 6.95 -24.84 -8.78
N LEU A 586 5.96 -25.73 -8.66
CA LEU A 586 4.77 -25.56 -7.83
C LEU A 586 4.63 -26.73 -6.87
N THR A 587 4.11 -26.50 -5.66
CA THR A 587 3.81 -27.55 -4.68
C THR A 587 2.40 -28.13 -4.87
N ALA A 588 2.04 -29.16 -4.09
CA ALA A 588 0.65 -29.60 -3.98
C ALA A 588 -0.21 -28.56 -3.22
N SER A 589 -1.52 -28.57 -3.46
CA SER A 589 -2.47 -27.69 -2.76
C SER A 589 -2.48 -27.98 -1.27
N GLY A 590 -2.42 -26.94 -0.43
CA GLY A 590 -2.32 -27.04 1.02
C GLY A 590 -0.90 -27.23 1.55
N ASP A 591 0.08 -27.51 0.68
CA ASP A 591 1.46 -27.83 1.06
C ASP A 591 2.46 -26.81 0.48
N LYS A 592 2.31 -25.53 0.81
CA LYS A 592 3.15 -24.43 0.27
C LYS A 592 4.65 -24.53 0.59
N PHE A 593 5.02 -25.31 1.61
CA PHE A 593 6.42 -25.53 2.01
C PHE A 593 7.00 -26.84 1.48
N GLY A 594 6.17 -27.74 0.96
CA GLY A 594 6.59 -29.05 0.49
C GLY A 594 7.38 -29.06 -0.81
N THR A 595 7.56 -30.28 -1.32
CA THR A 595 8.27 -30.56 -2.58
C THR A 595 7.45 -30.17 -3.81
N TRP A 596 8.05 -30.26 -5.00
CA TRP A 596 7.36 -29.98 -6.25
C TRP A 596 6.36 -31.08 -6.61
N ASN A 597 5.25 -30.71 -7.22
CA ASN A 597 4.27 -31.63 -7.79
C ASN A 597 4.70 -32.08 -9.22
N GLY A 598 3.79 -32.74 -9.96
CA GLY A 598 4.05 -33.18 -11.33
C GLY A 598 4.14 -32.07 -12.39
N LEU A 599 3.79 -30.83 -12.05
CA LEU A 599 3.71 -29.75 -13.03
C LEU A 599 5.10 -29.22 -13.41
N ARG A 600 5.31 -28.93 -14.70
CA ARG A 600 6.49 -28.24 -15.24
C ARG A 600 6.10 -27.01 -16.07
N PRO A 601 5.64 -25.92 -15.44
CA PRO A 601 5.20 -24.72 -16.13
C PRO A 601 6.26 -24.15 -17.08
N LEU A 602 7.51 -24.03 -16.60
CA LEU A 602 8.65 -23.55 -17.38
C LEU A 602 9.95 -24.21 -16.89
N THR A 603 10.75 -24.68 -17.84
CA THR A 603 12.08 -25.26 -17.63
C THR A 603 13.07 -24.59 -18.57
N ILE A 604 14.26 -24.27 -18.07
CA ILE A 604 15.40 -23.75 -18.82
C ILE A 604 16.50 -24.81 -18.74
N ASN A 605 16.99 -25.27 -19.88
CA ASN A 605 18.20 -26.09 -19.92
C ASN A 605 19.42 -25.21 -19.66
N ASN A 606 20.17 -25.47 -18.59
CA ASN A 606 21.27 -24.61 -18.18
C ASN A 606 22.44 -24.60 -19.18
N ALA A 607 22.61 -25.67 -19.97
CA ALA A 607 23.73 -25.80 -20.90
C ALA A 607 23.52 -25.05 -22.22
N ASN A 608 22.27 -24.94 -22.70
CA ASN A 608 21.97 -24.34 -24.01
C ASN A 608 20.93 -23.19 -23.98
N GLY A 609 20.40 -22.85 -22.80
CA GLY A 609 19.40 -21.78 -22.63
C GLY A 609 18.02 -22.10 -23.21
N GLY A 610 17.80 -23.31 -23.71
CA GLY A 610 16.53 -23.75 -24.30
C GLY A 610 15.41 -23.73 -23.27
N VAL A 611 14.32 -23.03 -23.59
CA VAL A 611 13.13 -22.94 -22.74
C VAL A 611 12.09 -23.97 -23.19
N SER A 612 11.52 -24.71 -22.24
CA SER A 612 10.43 -25.67 -22.46
C SER A 612 9.29 -25.39 -21.48
N MET A 613 8.04 -25.41 -21.96
CA MET A 613 6.84 -25.24 -21.13
C MET A 613 5.95 -26.48 -21.25
N GLY A 614 5.69 -27.17 -20.13
CA GLY A 614 5.00 -28.46 -20.12
C GLY A 614 3.48 -28.40 -20.00
N HIS A 615 2.90 -27.21 -19.78
CA HIS A 615 1.47 -27.04 -19.49
C HIS A 615 0.81 -25.94 -20.34
N GLY A 616 1.21 -25.85 -21.61
CA GLY A 616 0.68 -24.86 -22.56
C GLY A 616 1.28 -23.46 -22.40
N LEU A 617 0.93 -22.58 -23.33
CA LEU A 617 1.33 -21.18 -23.38
C LEU A 617 0.13 -20.37 -23.94
N SER A 618 -0.30 -19.35 -23.21
CA SER A 618 -1.32 -18.39 -23.66
C SER A 618 -0.67 -17.01 -23.77
N VAL A 619 -0.80 -16.35 -24.92
CA VAL A 619 -0.19 -15.04 -25.20
C VAL A 619 -1.27 -14.09 -25.71
N THR A 620 -1.35 -12.89 -25.12
CA THR A 620 -2.16 -11.78 -25.65
C THR A 620 -1.26 -10.93 -26.55
N GLY A 621 -1.65 -10.72 -27.80
CA GLY A 621 -0.83 -10.05 -28.82
C GLY A 621 -0.09 -11.03 -29.72
N ASP A 622 1.08 -10.63 -30.21
CA ASP A 622 1.82 -11.38 -31.24
C ASP A 622 2.83 -12.37 -30.64
N ILE A 623 3.03 -13.50 -31.34
CA ILE A 623 4.16 -14.41 -31.13
C ILE A 623 5.07 -14.31 -32.35
N VAL A 624 6.28 -13.76 -32.16
CA VAL A 624 7.31 -13.69 -33.20
C VAL A 624 8.34 -14.82 -32.99
N SER A 625 8.50 -15.68 -34.00
CA SER A 625 9.55 -16.73 -34.03
C SER A 625 10.52 -16.45 -35.17
N SER A 626 11.82 -16.40 -34.88
CA SER A 626 12.87 -16.04 -35.85
C SER A 626 13.17 -17.11 -36.89
N THR A 627 12.68 -18.34 -36.71
CA THR A 627 12.99 -19.46 -37.62
C THR A 627 11.74 -20.16 -38.12
N LYS A 628 11.05 -20.87 -37.23
CA LYS A 628 9.87 -21.67 -37.57
C LYS A 628 8.93 -21.80 -36.39
N VAL A 629 7.64 -21.85 -36.68
CA VAL A 629 6.62 -22.37 -35.78
C VAL A 629 6.34 -23.80 -36.20
N ARG A 630 6.57 -24.77 -35.30
CA ARG A 630 6.29 -26.18 -35.56
C ARG A 630 5.00 -26.56 -34.84
N ALA A 631 3.98 -26.95 -35.59
CA ALA A 631 2.84 -27.67 -35.02
C ALA A 631 3.32 -29.01 -34.46
N GLY A 632 2.98 -29.35 -33.22
CA GLY A 632 3.51 -30.49 -32.46
C GLY A 632 3.22 -31.88 -33.04
N SER A 633 3.25 -32.91 -32.18
CA SER A 633 3.04 -34.33 -32.57
C SER A 633 1.72 -34.60 -33.31
N GLY A 634 0.71 -33.74 -33.17
CA GLY A 634 -0.57 -33.80 -33.89
C GLY A 634 -0.58 -33.15 -35.28
N LYS A 635 0.53 -32.57 -35.75
CA LYS A 635 0.68 -31.95 -37.09
C LYS A 635 -0.38 -30.91 -37.46
N LYS A 636 -1.03 -30.25 -36.48
CA LYS A 636 -2.11 -29.27 -36.73
C LYS A 636 -1.66 -27.85 -36.40
N PHE A 637 -1.65 -26.97 -37.40
CA PHE A 637 -1.47 -25.52 -37.24
C PHE A 637 -2.82 -24.83 -37.42
N THR A 638 -3.64 -24.84 -36.37
CA THR A 638 -4.98 -24.22 -36.43
C THR A 638 -4.84 -22.71 -36.21
N VAL A 639 -5.38 -21.92 -37.14
CA VAL A 639 -5.55 -20.47 -36.98
C VAL A 639 -7.04 -20.20 -36.83
N SER A 640 -7.52 -20.06 -35.60
CA SER A 640 -8.94 -19.78 -35.31
C SER A 640 -9.20 -18.30 -35.06
N SER A 641 -10.38 -17.80 -35.43
CA SER A 641 -10.81 -16.41 -35.18
C SER A 641 -12.14 -16.37 -34.45
N SER A 642 -12.13 -15.90 -33.21
CA SER A 642 -13.31 -15.79 -32.35
C SER A 642 -14.10 -14.47 -32.54
N ASN A 643 -14.07 -13.87 -33.73
CA ASN A 643 -14.72 -12.58 -34.03
C ASN A 643 -16.13 -12.78 -34.64
N THR A 644 -16.47 -12.05 -35.71
CA THR A 644 -17.73 -12.17 -36.48
C THR A 644 -17.81 -13.43 -37.35
N SER A 645 -16.77 -14.26 -37.41
CA SER A 645 -16.84 -15.54 -38.12
C SER A 645 -17.78 -16.51 -37.42
N THR A 646 -18.75 -17.05 -38.15
CA THR A 646 -19.69 -18.07 -37.62
C THR A 646 -19.15 -19.50 -37.72
N LYS A 647 -17.97 -19.68 -38.32
CA LYS A 647 -17.26 -20.95 -38.51
C LYS A 647 -15.74 -20.74 -38.41
N GLU A 648 -15.02 -21.71 -37.87
CA GLU A 648 -13.56 -21.67 -37.79
C GLU A 648 -12.93 -22.24 -39.07
N ALA A 649 -11.98 -21.53 -39.67
CA ALA A 649 -11.19 -22.04 -40.79
C ALA A 649 -9.85 -22.59 -40.28
N ALA A 650 -9.51 -23.83 -40.63
CA ALA A 650 -8.28 -24.49 -40.22
C ALA A 650 -7.39 -24.74 -41.44
N PHE A 651 -6.11 -24.39 -41.32
CA PHE A 651 -5.06 -24.85 -42.23
C PHE A 651 -4.43 -26.15 -41.69
N ASN A 652 -4.67 -27.26 -42.36
CA ASN A 652 -4.17 -28.57 -41.96
C ASN A 652 -2.98 -28.98 -42.86
N LEU A 653 -1.85 -29.35 -42.24
CA LEU A 653 -0.71 -29.95 -42.94
C LEU A 653 -0.48 -31.36 -42.41
N TRP A 654 -0.91 -32.37 -43.17
CA TRP A 654 -0.88 -33.76 -42.72
C TRP A 654 -0.46 -34.71 -43.83
N GLY A 655 -0.29 -35.99 -43.52
CA GLY A 655 0.03 -37.01 -44.53
C GLY A 655 0.14 -38.42 -43.94
N ASN A 656 0.05 -39.41 -44.82
CA ASN A 656 0.25 -40.83 -44.55
C ASN A 656 0.90 -41.51 -45.76
N SER A 657 1.10 -42.83 -45.71
CA SER A 657 1.76 -43.58 -46.80
C SER A 657 1.06 -43.47 -48.15
N SER A 658 -0.26 -43.28 -48.19
CA SER A 658 -1.05 -43.13 -49.42
C SER A 658 -1.21 -41.68 -49.88
N ARG A 659 -1.03 -40.72 -48.97
CA ARG A 659 -1.06 -39.26 -49.23
C ARG A 659 0.12 -38.60 -48.49
N PRO A 660 1.35 -38.67 -49.04
CA PRO A 660 2.56 -38.25 -48.33
C PRO A 660 2.53 -36.85 -47.73
N VAL A 661 1.95 -35.88 -48.46
CA VAL A 661 1.79 -34.49 -48.00
C VAL A 661 0.45 -33.97 -48.49
N VAL A 662 -0.34 -33.43 -47.58
CA VAL A 662 -1.63 -32.76 -47.81
C VAL A 662 -1.59 -31.41 -47.11
N ALA A 663 -1.76 -30.33 -47.88
CA ALA A 663 -2.02 -28.99 -47.39
C ALA A 663 -3.47 -28.64 -47.68
N GLU A 664 -4.28 -28.47 -46.66
CA GLU A 664 -5.74 -28.39 -46.74
C GLU A 664 -6.27 -27.17 -45.98
N LEU A 665 -7.27 -26.51 -46.54
CA LEU A 665 -8.12 -25.55 -45.84
C LEU A 665 -9.50 -26.18 -45.64
N GLY A 666 -10.04 -26.14 -44.43
CA GLY A 666 -11.38 -26.61 -44.12
C GLY A 666 -11.98 -25.95 -42.90
N ASP A 667 -13.24 -26.21 -42.62
CA ASP A 667 -13.95 -25.79 -41.42
C ASP A 667 -14.66 -26.98 -40.75
N ASP A 668 -15.49 -26.72 -39.74
CA ASP A 668 -16.24 -27.75 -39.02
C ASP A 668 -17.23 -28.55 -39.90
N ALA A 669 -17.58 -28.03 -41.09
CA ALA A 669 -18.44 -28.72 -42.06
C ALA A 669 -17.63 -29.53 -43.10
N GLY A 670 -16.31 -29.38 -43.14
CA GLY A 670 -15.42 -30.18 -43.99
C GLY A 670 -14.34 -29.37 -44.71
N TRP A 671 -13.63 -30.02 -45.63
CA TRP A 671 -12.58 -29.38 -46.42
C TRP A 671 -13.16 -28.49 -47.52
N HIS A 672 -12.54 -27.32 -47.71
CA HIS A 672 -12.82 -26.38 -48.80
C HIS A 672 -11.96 -26.71 -50.02
N PHE A 673 -10.65 -26.82 -49.82
CA PHE A 673 -9.71 -27.25 -50.86
C PHE A 673 -8.47 -27.88 -50.25
N TYR A 674 -7.77 -28.70 -51.02
CA TYR A 674 -6.44 -29.17 -50.65
C TYR A 674 -5.53 -29.30 -51.86
N SER A 675 -4.23 -29.16 -51.61
CA SER A 675 -3.18 -29.65 -52.48
C SER A 675 -2.54 -30.88 -51.84
N GLN A 676 -2.34 -31.94 -52.62
CA GLN A 676 -1.58 -33.10 -52.16
C GLN A 676 -0.53 -33.53 -53.17
N ARG A 677 0.55 -34.11 -52.65
CA ARG A 677 1.49 -34.91 -53.42
C ARG A 677 1.07 -36.38 -53.33
N ASN A 678 0.86 -37.01 -54.47
CA ASN A 678 0.56 -38.42 -54.59
C ASN A 678 1.83 -39.28 -54.46
N THR A 679 1.67 -40.58 -54.26
CA THR A 679 2.79 -41.53 -54.14
C THR A 679 3.63 -41.63 -55.43
N ASP A 680 3.08 -41.27 -56.59
CA ASP A 680 3.75 -41.21 -57.89
C ASP A 680 4.42 -39.84 -58.17
N ASN A 681 4.48 -38.95 -57.17
CA ASN A 681 4.94 -37.56 -57.26
C ASN A 681 4.07 -36.60 -58.06
N SER A 682 2.94 -37.03 -58.63
CA SER A 682 1.96 -36.10 -59.20
C SER A 682 1.33 -35.22 -58.10
N ILE A 683 0.81 -34.06 -58.50
CA ILE A 683 0.14 -33.12 -57.60
C ILE A 683 -1.34 -33.10 -57.95
N THR A 684 -2.19 -33.21 -56.94
CA THR A 684 -3.63 -32.97 -57.07
C THR A 684 -4.00 -31.70 -56.32
N PHE A 685 -4.74 -30.81 -56.98
CA PHE A 685 -5.41 -29.67 -56.34
C PHE A 685 -6.92 -29.90 -56.49
N ALA A 686 -7.61 -30.04 -55.36
CA ALA A 686 -9.05 -30.32 -55.34
C ALA A 686 -9.78 -29.22 -54.57
N VAL A 687 -10.92 -28.78 -55.10
CA VAL A 687 -11.81 -27.77 -54.50
C VAL A 687 -13.20 -28.36 -54.34
N ASN A 688 -13.76 -28.22 -53.14
CA ASN A 688 -15.13 -28.58 -52.80
C ASN A 688 -16.04 -27.37 -52.98
N GLY A 689 -16.34 -27.04 -54.24
CA GLY A 689 -17.10 -25.86 -54.60
C GLY A 689 -16.80 -25.36 -56.01
N GLN A 690 -17.20 -24.12 -56.30
CA GLN A 690 -16.93 -23.47 -57.58
C GLN A 690 -15.57 -22.76 -57.55
N VAL A 691 -14.86 -22.80 -58.69
CA VAL A 691 -13.64 -22.02 -58.92
C VAL A 691 -13.98 -20.92 -59.92
N SER A 692 -13.92 -19.66 -59.48
CA SER A 692 -14.21 -18.49 -60.31
C SER A 692 -12.92 -17.75 -60.65
N PRO A 693 -12.21 -18.09 -61.74
CA PRO A 693 -11.05 -17.33 -62.18
C PRO A 693 -11.44 -15.91 -62.59
N SER A 694 -10.53 -14.95 -62.40
CA SER A 694 -10.69 -13.57 -62.87
C SER A 694 -10.65 -13.46 -64.40
N ASN A 695 -10.10 -14.47 -65.08
CA ASN A 695 -9.99 -14.54 -66.53
C ASN A 695 -10.28 -15.97 -67.00
N TYR A 696 -11.30 -16.13 -67.85
CA TYR A 696 -11.68 -17.41 -68.43
C TYR A 696 -11.06 -17.67 -69.82
N GLY A 697 -10.14 -16.83 -70.33
CA GLY A 697 -9.64 -16.91 -71.71
C GLY A 697 -9.03 -18.25 -72.11
N ASN A 698 -8.37 -18.95 -71.18
CA ASN A 698 -7.86 -20.31 -71.41
C ASN A 698 -8.96 -21.38 -71.47
N PHE A 699 -10.15 -21.12 -70.91
CA PHE A 699 -11.35 -21.96 -71.02
C PHE A 699 -12.19 -21.56 -72.23
N ASP A 700 -12.44 -20.26 -72.42
CA ASP A 700 -13.24 -19.68 -73.51
C ASP A 700 -12.68 -19.99 -74.90
N SER A 701 -11.38 -20.24 -74.99
CA SER A 701 -10.69 -20.70 -76.22
C SER A 701 -10.92 -22.16 -76.58
N ARG A 702 -11.50 -22.96 -75.68
CA ARG A 702 -11.65 -24.41 -75.86
C ARG A 702 -13.06 -24.85 -76.22
N TYR A 703 -14.07 -24.03 -75.92
CA TYR A 703 -15.48 -24.43 -76.01
C TYR A 703 -16.30 -23.51 -76.92
N VAL A 704 -17.30 -24.08 -77.60
CA VAL A 704 -18.35 -23.30 -78.27
C VAL A 704 -19.28 -22.75 -77.19
N ARG A 705 -19.44 -21.42 -77.19
CA ARG A 705 -20.25 -20.72 -76.18
C ARG A 705 -21.66 -20.42 -76.67
N ASP A 706 -21.86 -20.35 -77.98
CA ASP A 706 -23.17 -20.13 -78.60
C ASP A 706 -23.20 -20.61 -80.06
N ILE A 707 -24.40 -20.88 -80.60
CA ILE A 707 -24.65 -21.27 -82.00
C ILE A 707 -25.87 -20.51 -82.51
N ARG A 708 -25.78 -19.93 -83.70
CA ARG A 708 -26.89 -19.18 -84.33
C ARG A 708 -26.95 -19.35 -85.85
N LEU A 709 -28.04 -18.88 -86.45
CA LEU A 709 -28.10 -18.60 -87.89
C LEU A 709 -27.69 -17.15 -88.17
N GLY A 710 -26.75 -16.96 -89.09
CA GLY A 710 -26.30 -15.66 -89.54
C GLY A 710 -27.31 -14.93 -90.43
N GLY A 711 -26.84 -13.84 -91.07
CA GLY A 711 -27.65 -13.06 -92.00
C GLY A 711 -28.19 -13.90 -93.16
N ALA A 712 -29.41 -13.62 -93.59
CA ALA A 712 -30.02 -14.26 -94.75
C ALA A 712 -29.36 -13.76 -96.04
N ALA A 713 -28.88 -14.69 -96.86
CA ALA A 713 -28.49 -14.46 -98.24
C ALA A 713 -29.53 -15.07 -99.18
N THR A 714 -29.52 -14.63 -100.43
CA THR A 714 -30.40 -15.17 -101.46
C THR A 714 -29.61 -15.68 -102.64
N TYR A 715 -30.06 -16.77 -103.22
CA TYR A 715 -29.68 -17.17 -104.57
C TYR A 715 -30.90 -17.03 -105.48
N LYS A 716 -30.72 -16.31 -106.58
CA LYS A 716 -31.75 -16.14 -107.63
C LYS A 716 -31.14 -16.59 -108.97
N PRO A 717 -31.75 -17.55 -109.67
CA PRO A 717 -31.29 -17.94 -111.01
C PRO A 717 -31.52 -16.79 -112.00
N ALA A 718 -30.74 -16.76 -113.08
CA ALA A 718 -30.85 -15.71 -114.11
C ALA A 718 -32.20 -15.72 -114.86
N ASN A 719 -32.88 -16.87 -114.89
CA ASN A 719 -34.22 -17.05 -115.45
C ASN A 719 -34.97 -18.13 -114.63
N ASN A 720 -36.24 -17.89 -114.31
CA ASN A 720 -37.08 -18.78 -113.51
C ASN A 720 -37.93 -19.76 -114.35
N GLY A 721 -37.83 -19.73 -115.68
CA GLY A 721 -38.50 -20.64 -116.62
C GLY A 721 -37.67 -21.87 -117.07
N MET A 722 -36.53 -22.14 -116.43
CA MET A 722 -35.68 -23.32 -116.70
C MET A 722 -35.40 -24.09 -115.41
N THR A 723 -35.13 -25.39 -115.50
CA THR A 723 -34.65 -26.19 -114.36
C THR A 723 -33.32 -25.63 -113.86
N TRP A 724 -33.21 -25.36 -112.56
CA TRP A 724 -32.00 -24.90 -111.91
C TRP A 724 -31.69 -25.74 -110.67
N THR A 725 -30.41 -25.82 -110.32
CA THR A 725 -29.94 -26.54 -109.13
C THR A 725 -29.02 -25.63 -108.34
N HIS A 726 -29.28 -25.52 -107.05
CA HIS A 726 -28.42 -24.80 -106.11
C HIS A 726 -28.16 -25.69 -104.91
N GLN A 727 -26.91 -25.71 -104.46
CA GLN A 727 -26.51 -26.29 -103.19
C GLN A 727 -26.19 -25.13 -102.25
N ALA A 728 -26.71 -25.19 -101.03
CA ALA A 728 -26.39 -24.20 -100.03
C ALA A 728 -24.85 -24.15 -99.87
N PRO A 729 -24.23 -22.95 -99.83
CA PRO A 729 -22.79 -22.83 -99.62
C PRO A 729 -22.36 -23.51 -98.30
N SER A 730 -21.09 -23.92 -98.19
CA SER A 730 -20.59 -24.63 -97.01
C SER A 730 -20.98 -23.93 -95.70
N GLY A 731 -21.60 -24.68 -94.78
CA GLY A 731 -22.08 -24.16 -93.51
C GLY A 731 -23.44 -23.51 -93.55
N CYS A 732 -24.10 -23.40 -94.71
CA CYS A 732 -25.40 -22.76 -94.84
C CYS A 732 -26.55 -23.76 -94.84
N VAL A 733 -27.67 -23.35 -94.29
CA VAL A 733 -28.94 -24.08 -94.33
C VAL A 733 -29.98 -23.23 -95.05
N TYR A 734 -30.90 -23.89 -95.76
CA TYR A 734 -32.02 -23.19 -96.37
C TYR A 734 -32.96 -22.67 -95.28
N SER A 735 -33.30 -21.39 -95.39
CA SER A 735 -34.15 -20.68 -94.42
C SER A 735 -35.43 -20.12 -95.04
N GLY A 736 -35.69 -20.39 -96.32
CA GLY A 736 -36.89 -19.97 -97.02
C GLY A 736 -36.78 -20.14 -98.53
N ILE A 737 -37.91 -19.98 -99.21
CA ILE A 737 -38.03 -20.02 -100.67
C ILE A 737 -38.63 -18.69 -101.16
N ILE A 738 -38.26 -18.28 -102.38
CA ILE A 738 -38.83 -17.10 -103.04
C ILE A 738 -39.82 -17.63 -104.09
N VAL A 739 -41.11 -17.42 -103.85
CA VAL A 739 -42.18 -17.77 -104.80
C VAL A 739 -42.49 -16.54 -105.66
N GLN A 740 -42.66 -16.72 -106.96
CA GLN A 740 -43.01 -15.66 -107.90
C GLN A 740 -44.18 -16.09 -108.80
N ASP A 741 -45.15 -15.19 -108.99
CA ASP A 741 -46.22 -15.36 -109.97
C ASP A 741 -45.75 -14.86 -111.34
N THR A 742 -45.54 -15.77 -112.28
CA THR A 742 -45.31 -15.47 -113.70
C THR A 742 -46.50 -16.02 -114.47
N GLY A 743 -47.46 -15.15 -114.79
CA GLY A 743 -48.79 -15.50 -115.28
C GLY A 743 -48.91 -16.67 -116.27
N SER A 744 -50.04 -17.38 -116.12
CA SER A 744 -50.55 -18.55 -116.85
C SER A 744 -49.87 -19.89 -116.50
N ASN A 745 -50.50 -20.64 -115.60
CA ASN A 745 -50.16 -22.01 -115.13
C ASN A 745 -48.89 -22.18 -114.25
N SER A 746 -48.52 -21.18 -113.45
CA SER A 746 -47.27 -21.16 -112.66
C SER A 746 -47.44 -21.47 -111.16
N ALA A 747 -48.07 -22.58 -110.78
CA ALA A 747 -48.18 -22.93 -109.35
C ALA A 747 -46.85 -23.39 -108.71
N ASP A 748 -45.80 -23.67 -109.50
CA ASP A 748 -44.58 -24.35 -109.03
C ASP A 748 -43.26 -23.57 -109.27
N ASN A 749 -43.31 -22.27 -109.60
CA ASN A 749 -42.10 -21.50 -109.93
C ASN A 749 -41.38 -20.93 -108.69
N ILE A 750 -40.28 -21.58 -108.28
CA ILE A 750 -39.37 -21.06 -107.26
C ILE A 750 -38.37 -20.09 -107.91
N GLY A 751 -38.54 -18.79 -107.66
CA GLY A 751 -37.70 -17.69 -108.17
C GLY A 751 -36.38 -17.51 -107.41
N GLY A 752 -36.13 -18.33 -106.39
CA GLY A 752 -34.88 -18.36 -105.63
C GLY A 752 -35.03 -18.98 -104.24
N VAL A 753 -33.93 -19.06 -103.50
CA VAL A 753 -33.88 -19.60 -102.13
C VAL A 753 -33.20 -18.62 -101.19
N TYR A 754 -33.68 -18.57 -99.95
CA TYR A 754 -32.98 -17.95 -98.83
C TYR A 754 -32.13 -19.02 -98.14
N TYR A 755 -30.87 -18.69 -97.87
CA TYR A 755 -30.01 -19.53 -97.04
C TYR A 755 -29.28 -18.68 -96.00
N ARG A 756 -28.93 -19.28 -94.87
CA ARG A 756 -28.21 -18.64 -93.76
C ARG A 756 -27.03 -19.50 -93.34
N PRO A 757 -25.85 -18.93 -93.08
CA PRO A 757 -24.75 -19.67 -92.49
C PRO A 757 -25.10 -20.03 -91.03
N VAL A 758 -24.90 -21.28 -90.64
CA VAL A 758 -24.80 -21.66 -89.23
C VAL A 758 -23.48 -21.09 -88.71
N GLN A 759 -23.53 -20.35 -87.61
CA GLN A 759 -22.37 -19.76 -86.97
C GLN A 759 -22.19 -20.32 -85.58
N LYS A 760 -20.95 -20.48 -85.14
CA LYS A 760 -20.56 -20.84 -83.77
C LYS A 760 -19.72 -19.73 -83.13
N TYR A 761 -19.94 -19.47 -81.86
CA TYR A 761 -19.23 -18.44 -81.09
C TYR A 761 -18.16 -19.09 -80.22
N ILE A 762 -16.89 -18.76 -80.47
CA ILE A 762 -15.74 -19.27 -79.71
C ILE A 762 -14.85 -18.08 -79.37
N ASN A 763 -14.42 -17.95 -78.11
CA ASN A 763 -13.45 -16.94 -77.67
C ASN A 763 -13.71 -15.51 -78.20
N GLY A 764 -14.92 -15.00 -78.05
CA GLY A 764 -15.24 -13.63 -78.46
C GLY A 764 -15.63 -13.47 -79.94
N THR A 765 -15.48 -14.49 -80.77
CA THR A 765 -15.57 -14.39 -82.24
C THR A 765 -16.62 -15.36 -82.82
N TRP A 766 -17.41 -14.87 -83.78
CA TRP A 766 -18.33 -15.70 -84.56
C TRP A 766 -17.63 -16.30 -85.78
N TYR A 767 -17.72 -17.62 -85.92
CA TYR A 767 -17.18 -18.38 -87.06
C TYR A 767 -18.32 -19.04 -87.83
N ASN A 768 -18.29 -19.02 -89.17
CA ASN A 768 -19.18 -19.85 -89.97
C ASN A 768 -18.77 -21.32 -89.79
N VAL A 769 -19.76 -22.19 -89.58
CA VAL A 769 -19.56 -23.64 -89.54
C VAL A 769 -19.14 -24.10 -90.94
N ALA A 770 -18.29 -25.12 -91.03
CA ALA A 770 -17.98 -25.76 -92.30
C ALA A 770 -18.89 -26.98 -92.49
N GLN A 771 -19.47 -27.12 -93.68
CA GLN A 771 -20.02 -28.38 -94.17
C GLN A 771 -18.89 -29.16 -94.82
N VAL A 772 -18.66 -30.38 -94.35
CA VAL A 772 -17.61 -31.29 -94.82
C VAL A 772 -18.16 -32.23 -95.88
#